data_AF-A0A7S1ML76-F1
#
_entry.id   AF-A0A7S1ML76-F1
#
_cell.length_a   1.000
_cell.length_b   1.000
_cell.length_c   1.000
_cell.angle_alpha   90.00
_cell.angle_beta   90.00
_cell.angle_gamma   90.00
#
_symmetry.space_group_name_H-M   'P 1'
#
loop_
_entity.id
_entity.type
_entity.pdbx_description
1 polymer ?
#
loop_
_entity_poly.entity_id
_entity_poly.type
_entity_poly.pdbx_seq_one_letter_code
_entity_poly.pdbx_strand_id
1 'polypeptide(L)'
;MGPKKAAYTPFTSRARARSLDPPSQLNEDMAANGEFRDTAVTFAPAIPKADVSLTISFRCTTRLVRGDTVTVRLGGFKSAVATVFCLEPRPHPEGKDFRDCFHAYWSGDSPPKGGPPAGAVFLQVRQTIEQNTLVIVGVPDTVHICLPDKLGANSAKLKIEGVVKHSNGPGPNGKIPKAPVLSCPEVKKHALDEDLTELQNAVTNITDDPQLHLGDDEIQYALETTQQEADHIWEAVRDVSELKVGLGFRIESAAWTEYKDYAPLTEMIIESYKEACKRFHPLALHKEIAKNLDVKVGQIVMLEDALFMLYGSKFSELSRAAILVLRLWTMEPVDLCRVLCTATAPSVQREIVSGLRSFHKPTISKWALCIGTLMTTPGRLSLIAPELIPPLFRAVKDLPSEAIQRILSLKKDSLYAFPNFATYVTETRMNDENFSAPENAVIFEIHGALEGIEIADLSQFPENREWFLPMFASFNVVSVEQHPEKSNLVHVVLRYRGSLTGSPREENFPDKDRSLMSSVAKTAKTNAAQMGLHSHTVAKLVYANIRLNDLKAMHPAHVVNRQYLDKFADVSRASIAKQQIEEGHIRWVMSSDPYVAGGEPVNLRTGVTWDPVGKKQAAIVEALFLKRTRIAKQFTADGVTVDFKEWTVDLGKGVRRLQRLVDKHYTHPYVS
;
A
#
# COMPACT_ATOMS: atom_id res chain seq x y z
N MET A 1 27.48 30.19 8.36
CA MET A 1 26.76 29.72 7.15
C MET A 1 25.62 28.84 7.62
N GLY A 2 24.36 29.20 7.33
CA GLY A 2 23.22 28.36 7.70
C GLY A 2 23.26 27.02 6.95
N PRO A 3 22.64 25.95 7.49
CA PRO A 3 22.55 24.68 6.78
C PRO A 3 21.89 24.91 5.41
N LYS A 4 22.56 24.49 4.33
CA LYS A 4 21.96 24.47 2.98
C LYS A 4 20.66 23.69 3.10
N LYS A 5 19.52 24.32 2.79
CA LYS A 5 18.22 23.63 2.74
C LYS A 5 18.37 22.40 1.84
N ALA A 6 18.11 21.22 2.40
CA ALA A 6 18.11 19.98 1.63
C ALA A 6 17.14 20.12 0.45
N ALA A 7 17.53 19.61 -0.72
CA ALA A 7 16.64 19.59 -1.88
C ALA A 7 15.42 18.72 -1.57
N TYR A 8 14.23 19.19 -1.92
CA TYR A 8 13.01 18.39 -1.78
C TYR A 8 13.11 17.13 -2.64
N THR A 9 12.86 15.97 -2.03
CA THR A 9 12.70 14.71 -2.77
C THR A 9 11.35 14.09 -2.38
N PRO A 10 10.46 13.80 -3.35
CA PRO A 10 9.21 13.11 -3.05
C PRO A 10 9.43 11.62 -2.72
N PHE A 11 10.64 11.10 -2.97
CA PHE A 11 10.97 9.68 -2.84
C PHE A 11 11.67 9.33 -1.53
N THR A 12 11.43 10.10 -0.45
CA THR A 12 11.93 9.74 0.87
C THR A 12 11.39 8.36 1.25
N SER A 13 12.28 7.37 1.37
CA SER A 13 11.97 6.06 1.92
C SER A 13 12.20 6.10 3.42
N ARG A 14 11.25 5.54 4.19
CA ARG A 14 11.42 5.34 5.63
C ARG A 14 12.27 4.10 5.92
N ALA A 15 12.34 3.17 4.96
CA ALA A 15 13.17 1.98 5.02
C ALA A 15 14.66 2.30 4.74
N ARG A 16 15.52 2.17 5.77
CA ARG A 16 16.95 2.49 5.65
C ARG A 16 17.73 1.45 4.85
N ALA A 17 17.32 0.19 4.88
CA ALA A 17 18.01 -0.88 4.14
C ALA A 17 17.98 -0.65 2.62
N ARG A 18 17.01 0.12 2.13
CA ARG A 18 16.83 0.42 0.70
C ARG A 18 17.70 1.56 0.17
N SER A 19 18.34 2.32 1.06
CA SER A 19 19.33 3.33 0.69
C SER A 19 20.77 2.80 0.71
N LEU A 20 20.97 1.49 0.90
CA LEU A 20 22.29 0.87 1.01
C LEU A 20 22.96 0.55 -0.33
N ASP A 21 22.26 0.69 -1.46
CA ASP A 21 22.90 0.49 -2.76
C ASP A 21 23.95 1.58 -3.03
N PRO A 22 25.16 1.20 -3.48
CA PRO A 22 26.18 2.17 -3.80
C PRO A 22 25.75 3.06 -4.98
N PRO A 23 26.10 4.36 -4.97
CA PRO A 23 25.93 5.20 -6.16
C PRO A 23 26.71 4.59 -7.33
N SER A 24 26.12 4.62 -8.53
CA SER A 24 26.81 4.17 -9.74
C SER A 24 28.13 4.92 -9.90
N GLN A 25 29.22 4.21 -10.18
CA GLN A 25 30.50 4.83 -10.52
C GLN A 25 30.33 5.66 -11.80
N LEU A 26 30.66 6.94 -11.72
CA LEU A 26 30.62 7.88 -12.84
C LEU A 26 31.99 7.86 -13.52
N ASN A 27 32.01 7.59 -14.83
CA ASN A 27 33.17 7.91 -15.67
C ASN A 27 33.00 9.35 -16.16
N GLU A 28 33.87 10.25 -15.70
CA GLU A 28 33.83 11.69 -16.04
C GLU A 28 34.09 11.96 -17.54
N ASP A 29 34.65 10.99 -18.28
CA ASP A 29 34.96 11.07 -19.71
C ASP A 29 33.72 10.98 -20.65
N MET A 30 32.51 10.84 -20.12
CA MET A 30 31.27 10.66 -20.91
C MET A 30 30.43 11.94 -21.08
N ALA A 31 30.97 13.11 -20.76
CA ALA A 31 30.20 14.36 -20.77
C ALA A 31 29.84 14.82 -22.20
N ALA A 32 28.53 14.87 -22.51
CA ALA A 32 28.00 15.29 -23.81
C ALA A 32 26.80 16.24 -23.67
N ASN A 33 26.48 16.99 -24.73
CA ASN A 33 25.31 17.86 -24.77
C ASN A 33 24.03 16.99 -24.79
N GLY A 34 23.31 16.98 -23.68
CA GLY A 34 22.06 16.22 -23.52
C GLY A 34 20.87 16.95 -24.12
N GLU A 35 20.03 16.22 -24.86
CA GLU A 35 18.74 16.66 -25.36
C GLU A 35 17.73 15.50 -25.34
N PHE A 36 16.44 15.84 -25.31
CA PHE A 36 15.35 14.88 -25.46
C PHE A 36 14.82 14.87 -26.89
N ARG A 37 14.72 13.69 -27.49
CA ARG A 37 14.18 13.43 -28.84
C ARG A 37 13.00 12.45 -28.75
N ASP A 38 12.27 12.27 -29.85
CA ASP A 38 11.14 11.32 -29.98
C ASP A 38 10.11 11.44 -28.83
N THR A 39 9.91 12.67 -28.37
CA THR A 39 9.09 12.94 -27.18
C THR A 39 7.61 12.88 -27.56
N ALA A 40 6.85 12.01 -26.90
CA ALA A 40 5.40 11.95 -27.07
C ALA A 40 4.68 11.78 -25.74
N VAL A 41 3.47 12.33 -25.66
CA VAL A 41 2.53 12.08 -24.58
C VAL A 41 1.19 11.71 -25.22
N THR A 42 0.73 10.49 -24.99
CA THR A 42 -0.62 10.06 -25.35
C THR A 42 -1.44 9.77 -24.09
N PHE A 43 -2.76 9.80 -24.23
CA PHE A 43 -3.69 9.61 -23.12
C PHE A 43 -4.95 8.90 -23.60
N ALA A 44 -5.51 8.08 -22.73
CA ALA A 44 -6.78 7.40 -22.96
C ALA A 44 -7.59 7.33 -21.66
N PRO A 45 -8.92 7.60 -21.72
CA PRO A 45 -9.68 8.13 -22.87
C PRO A 45 -9.32 9.59 -23.20
N ALA A 46 -9.67 10.09 -24.38
CA ALA A 46 -9.43 11.47 -24.80
C ALA A 46 -10.59 12.43 -24.44
N ILE A 47 -11.27 12.17 -23.33
CA ILE A 47 -12.48 12.88 -22.91
C ILE A 47 -12.11 14.06 -21.97
N PRO A 48 -12.59 15.29 -22.24
CA PRO A 48 -12.32 16.44 -21.40
C PRO A 48 -12.71 16.19 -19.92
N LYS A 49 -11.84 16.61 -18.99
CA LYS A 49 -12.03 16.48 -17.52
C LYS A 49 -12.10 15.05 -16.98
N ALA A 50 -12.00 14.02 -17.83
CA ALA A 50 -11.93 12.64 -17.37
C ALA A 50 -10.55 12.30 -16.82
N ASP A 51 -10.51 11.39 -15.85
CA ASP A 51 -9.25 10.75 -15.42
C ASP A 51 -8.69 9.92 -16.56
N VAL A 52 -7.37 9.96 -16.76
CA VAL A 52 -6.71 9.29 -17.88
C VAL A 52 -5.50 8.48 -17.50
N SER A 53 -5.28 7.42 -18.28
CA SER A 53 -4.02 6.71 -18.33
C SER A 53 -3.11 7.42 -19.35
N LEU A 54 -1.88 7.76 -18.96
CA LEU A 54 -0.92 8.42 -19.85
C LEU A 54 0.09 7.41 -20.39
N THR A 55 0.64 7.69 -21.55
CA THR A 55 1.88 7.07 -22.05
C THR A 55 2.86 8.16 -22.39
N ILE A 56 4.04 8.08 -21.81
CA ILE A 56 5.14 9.02 -22.02
C ILE A 56 6.24 8.29 -22.77
N SER A 57 6.69 8.84 -23.90
CA SER A 57 7.85 8.34 -24.62
C SER A 57 8.90 9.43 -24.83
N PHE A 58 10.18 9.05 -24.80
CA PHE A 58 11.30 9.93 -25.15
C PHE A 58 12.59 9.13 -25.40
N ARG A 59 13.55 9.73 -26.11
CA ARG A 59 14.97 9.34 -26.14
C ARG A 59 15.79 10.44 -25.48
N CYS A 60 16.79 10.06 -24.69
CA CYS A 60 17.80 10.99 -24.18
C CYS A 60 19.10 10.77 -24.96
N THR A 61 19.72 11.81 -25.51
CA THR A 61 21.00 11.67 -26.26
C THR A 61 22.18 11.32 -25.36
N THR A 62 22.03 11.53 -24.05
CA THR A 62 22.98 11.12 -23.02
C THR A 62 22.45 9.94 -22.23
N ARG A 63 23.36 9.09 -21.75
CA ARG A 63 23.04 8.01 -20.80
C ARG A 63 22.33 8.59 -19.58
N LEU A 64 21.30 7.92 -19.07
CA LEU A 64 20.65 8.28 -17.80
C LEU A 64 21.16 7.35 -16.72
N VAL A 65 21.66 7.90 -15.62
CA VAL A 65 22.21 7.11 -14.50
C VAL A 65 21.42 7.34 -13.21
N ARG A 66 21.67 6.51 -12.20
CA ARG A 66 20.93 6.56 -10.94
C ARG A 66 20.96 7.95 -10.30
N GLY A 67 19.76 8.44 -9.97
CA GLY A 67 19.54 9.74 -9.35
C GLY A 67 19.40 10.90 -10.35
N ASP A 68 19.62 10.68 -11.64
CA ASP A 68 19.18 11.64 -12.68
C ASP A 68 17.67 11.77 -12.67
N THR A 69 17.18 12.90 -13.18
CA THR A 69 15.75 13.23 -13.12
C THR A 69 15.25 13.74 -14.47
N VAL A 70 14.05 13.29 -14.84
CA VAL A 70 13.31 13.72 -16.03
C VAL A 70 11.98 14.30 -15.57
N THR A 71 11.61 15.48 -16.05
CA THR A 71 10.37 16.16 -15.69
C THR A 71 9.53 16.40 -16.94
N VAL A 72 8.32 15.86 -16.97
CA VAL A 72 7.32 16.06 -18.03
C VAL A 72 6.22 16.96 -17.48
N ARG A 73 6.15 18.18 -17.98
CA ARG A 73 5.13 19.17 -17.60
C ARG A 73 3.88 18.99 -18.44
N LEU A 74 2.75 18.76 -17.79
CA LEU A 74 1.44 18.51 -18.37
C LEU A 74 0.52 19.73 -18.16
N GLY A 75 0.84 20.84 -18.83
CA GLY A 75 0.13 22.10 -18.63
C GLY A 75 -1.37 22.00 -18.88
N GLY A 76 -2.17 22.25 -17.83
CA GLY A 76 -3.64 22.23 -17.87
C GLY A 76 -4.27 20.94 -17.35
N PHE A 77 -3.49 19.87 -17.20
CA PHE A 77 -3.92 18.66 -16.50
C PHE A 77 -4.05 18.96 -15.01
N LYS A 78 -5.01 18.31 -14.35
CA LYS A 78 -5.33 18.57 -12.93
C LYS A 78 -5.33 17.30 -12.12
N SER A 79 -4.97 17.41 -10.86
CA SER A 79 -5.33 16.45 -9.82
C SER A 79 -5.07 17.09 -8.46
N ALA A 80 -6.00 16.91 -7.53
CA ALA A 80 -5.94 17.53 -6.23
C ALA A 80 -4.72 17.08 -5.39
N VAL A 81 -4.23 15.85 -5.59
CA VAL A 81 -3.28 15.20 -4.69
C VAL A 81 -1.96 14.88 -5.40
N ALA A 82 -0.87 15.45 -4.88
CA ALA A 82 0.47 15.07 -5.28
C ALA A 82 0.79 13.64 -4.78
N THR A 83 1.33 12.79 -5.65
CA THR A 83 1.33 11.34 -5.41
C THR A 83 2.59 10.69 -5.98
N VAL A 84 3.28 9.86 -5.18
CA VAL A 84 4.26 8.90 -5.69
C VAL A 84 3.51 7.71 -6.27
N PHE A 85 3.91 7.23 -7.44
CA PHE A 85 3.23 6.13 -8.10
C PHE A 85 4.19 5.19 -8.85
N CYS A 86 3.67 4.03 -9.24
CA CYS A 86 4.35 3.03 -10.06
C CYS A 86 3.97 3.18 -11.51
N LEU A 87 4.95 3.08 -12.40
CA LEU A 87 4.71 3.12 -13.83
C LEU A 87 4.09 1.80 -14.30
N GLU A 88 3.22 1.88 -15.30
CA GLU A 88 2.70 0.71 -15.99
C GLU A 88 3.64 0.30 -17.13
N PRO A 89 3.79 -1.01 -17.37
CA PRO A 89 4.45 -1.48 -18.59
C PRO A 89 3.65 -1.03 -19.81
N ARG A 90 4.35 -0.63 -20.86
CA ARG A 90 3.75 -0.27 -22.15
C ARG A 90 4.42 -1.05 -23.27
N PRO A 91 3.68 -1.39 -24.34
CA PRO A 91 4.25 -2.05 -25.50
C PRO A 91 5.46 -1.27 -26.01
N HIS A 92 6.60 -1.95 -26.12
CA HIS A 92 7.83 -1.38 -26.63
C HIS A 92 8.24 -2.09 -27.92
N PRO A 93 8.66 -1.38 -28.99
CA PRO A 93 9.04 -2.00 -30.26
C PRO A 93 10.14 -3.07 -30.13
N GLU A 94 11.04 -2.89 -29.16
CA GLU A 94 12.14 -3.81 -28.85
C GLU A 94 11.83 -4.77 -27.68
N GLY A 95 10.57 -4.84 -27.21
CA GLY A 95 10.18 -5.71 -26.09
C GLY A 95 10.77 -5.34 -24.72
N LYS A 96 11.30 -4.13 -24.57
CA LYS A 96 11.88 -3.62 -23.32
C LYS A 96 10.80 -3.09 -22.37
N ASP A 97 10.99 -3.28 -21.06
CA ASP A 97 10.15 -2.70 -20.02
C ASP A 97 10.99 -1.73 -19.17
N PHE A 98 10.48 -0.51 -19.02
CA PHE A 98 11.15 0.57 -18.29
C PHE A 98 10.45 0.95 -16.98
N ARG A 99 9.38 0.23 -16.59
CA ARG A 99 8.59 0.58 -15.39
C ARG A 99 9.44 0.63 -14.12
N ASP A 100 10.37 -0.31 -13.98
CA ASP A 100 11.23 -0.47 -12.80
C ASP A 100 12.52 0.38 -12.88
N CYS A 101 12.75 1.04 -14.02
CA CYS A 101 13.90 1.91 -14.23
C CYS A 101 13.74 3.27 -13.54
N PHE A 102 12.53 3.65 -13.11
CA PHE A 102 12.24 4.95 -12.51
C PHE A 102 11.43 4.84 -11.22
N HIS A 103 11.62 5.79 -10.31
CA HIS A 103 10.58 6.23 -9.39
C HIS A 103 9.77 7.35 -10.03
N ALA A 104 8.45 7.31 -9.90
CA ALA A 104 7.56 8.29 -10.51
C ALA A 104 6.75 9.05 -9.47
N TYR A 105 6.56 10.35 -9.72
CA TYR A 105 5.80 11.25 -8.85
C TYR A 105 4.99 12.24 -9.69
N TRP A 106 3.74 12.45 -9.29
CA TRP A 106 2.87 13.49 -9.81
C TRP A 106 2.82 14.65 -8.83
N SER A 107 3.03 15.86 -9.31
CA SER A 107 3.16 17.06 -8.46
C SER A 107 1.83 17.61 -7.92
N GLY A 108 0.69 17.19 -8.48
CA GLY A 108 -0.61 17.78 -8.15
C GLY A 108 -0.75 19.25 -8.59
N ASP A 109 -1.89 19.83 -8.20
CA ASP A 109 -2.22 21.24 -8.44
C ASP A 109 -1.46 22.20 -7.50
N SER A 110 -1.12 21.71 -6.29
CA SER A 110 -0.44 22.48 -5.24
C SER A 110 0.80 21.74 -4.73
N PRO A 111 1.92 21.73 -5.47
CA PRO A 111 3.12 21.02 -5.05
C PRO A 111 3.75 21.67 -3.82
N PRO A 112 4.44 20.87 -2.97
CA PRO A 112 5.19 21.40 -1.84
C PRO A 112 6.31 22.35 -2.28
N LYS A 113 6.62 23.34 -1.43
CA LYS A 113 7.69 24.32 -1.69
C LYS A 113 9.02 23.63 -1.96
N GLY A 114 9.64 23.97 -3.10
CA GLY A 114 10.92 23.40 -3.53
C GLY A 114 10.80 22.08 -4.30
N GLY A 115 9.59 21.54 -4.47
CA GLY A 115 9.33 20.35 -5.29
C GLY A 115 9.16 20.65 -6.79
N PRO A 116 8.81 19.61 -7.58
CA PRO A 116 8.52 19.76 -9.00
C PRO A 116 7.43 20.82 -9.28
N PRO A 117 7.43 21.45 -10.46
CA PRO A 117 6.39 22.41 -10.84
C PRO A 117 5.01 21.75 -10.85
N ALA A 118 3.96 22.54 -10.56
CA ALA A 118 2.58 22.05 -10.57
C ALA A 118 2.20 21.45 -11.93
N GLY A 119 1.35 20.42 -11.90
CA GLY A 119 0.94 19.68 -13.09
C GLY A 119 2.10 18.97 -13.83
N ALA A 120 3.04 18.33 -13.14
CA ALA A 120 4.16 17.63 -13.75
C ALA A 120 4.34 16.19 -13.25
N VAL A 121 4.73 15.32 -14.17
CA VAL A 121 5.26 13.98 -13.88
C VAL A 121 6.77 14.08 -13.74
N PHE A 122 7.27 13.66 -12.58
CA PHE A 122 8.68 13.65 -12.21
C PHE A 122 9.17 12.20 -12.14
N LEU A 123 10.18 11.87 -12.94
CA LEU A 123 10.79 10.55 -13.03
C LEU A 123 12.22 10.63 -12.50
N GLN A 124 12.55 9.87 -11.46
CA GLN A 124 13.92 9.71 -10.97
C GLN A 124 14.46 8.35 -11.38
N VAL A 125 15.61 8.35 -12.03
CA VAL A 125 16.26 7.15 -12.57
C VAL A 125 16.80 6.29 -11.44
N ARG A 126 16.47 4.99 -11.45
CA ARG A 126 16.94 3.96 -10.51
C ARG A 126 17.97 3.04 -11.15
N GLN A 127 17.72 2.64 -12.39
CA GLN A 127 18.58 1.77 -13.18
C GLN A 127 19.14 2.56 -14.35
N THR A 128 20.37 2.23 -14.75
CA THR A 128 21.03 2.94 -15.82
C THR A 128 20.35 2.64 -17.16
N ILE A 129 20.09 3.68 -17.94
CA ILE A 129 19.50 3.58 -19.28
C ILE A 129 20.51 4.11 -20.28
N GLU A 130 20.83 3.29 -21.28
CA GLU A 130 21.81 3.64 -22.30
C GLU A 130 21.35 4.81 -23.17
N GLN A 131 22.33 5.58 -23.66
CA GLN A 131 22.09 6.74 -24.51
C GLN A 131 21.27 6.36 -25.76
N ASN A 132 20.44 7.29 -26.23
CA ASN A 132 19.54 7.11 -27.37
C ASN A 132 18.59 5.91 -27.25
N THR A 133 18.38 5.34 -26.06
CA THR A 133 17.36 4.31 -25.85
C THR A 133 15.97 4.97 -25.83
N LEU A 134 15.01 4.39 -26.57
CA LEU A 134 13.62 4.79 -26.47
C LEU A 134 13.07 4.31 -25.14
N VAL A 135 12.61 5.25 -24.33
CA VAL A 135 11.90 4.97 -23.09
C VAL A 135 10.41 5.12 -23.39
N ILE A 136 9.60 4.13 -23.02
CA ILE A 136 8.14 4.20 -23.06
C ILE A 136 7.62 3.72 -21.71
N VAL A 137 6.86 4.58 -21.02
CA VAL A 137 6.33 4.28 -19.68
C VAL A 137 4.88 4.75 -19.56
N GLY A 138 4.06 3.99 -18.82
CA GLY A 138 2.66 4.32 -18.57
C GLY A 138 2.47 5.01 -17.22
N VAL A 139 1.63 6.05 -17.17
CA VAL A 139 1.08 6.56 -15.90
C VAL A 139 -0.31 5.96 -15.73
N PRO A 140 -0.56 5.20 -14.65
CA PRO A 140 -1.87 4.58 -14.45
C PRO A 140 -2.93 5.65 -14.17
N ASP A 141 -4.17 5.36 -14.55
CA ASP A 141 -5.30 6.25 -14.34
C ASP A 141 -5.75 6.34 -12.87
N THR A 142 -5.25 5.42 -12.04
CA THR A 142 -5.34 5.39 -10.57
C THR A 142 -4.59 6.54 -9.89
N VAL A 143 -3.70 7.23 -10.62
CA VAL A 143 -3.12 8.51 -10.19
C VAL A 143 -4.16 9.63 -10.24
N HIS A 144 -5.25 9.43 -11.00
CA HIS A 144 -6.35 10.38 -11.18
C HIS A 144 -5.88 11.73 -11.71
N ILE A 145 -5.10 11.67 -12.79
CA ILE A 145 -4.75 12.86 -13.58
C ILE A 145 -5.91 13.11 -14.54
N CYS A 146 -6.57 14.27 -14.43
CA CYS A 146 -7.67 14.66 -15.30
C CYS A 146 -7.17 15.45 -16.51
N LEU A 147 -7.76 15.20 -17.68
CA LEU A 147 -7.51 16.00 -18.89
C LEU A 147 -8.04 17.45 -18.75
N PRO A 148 -7.39 18.43 -19.40
CA PRO A 148 -7.93 19.78 -19.54
C PRO A 148 -9.20 19.79 -20.40
N ASP A 149 -9.96 20.89 -20.32
CA ASP A 149 -11.15 21.12 -21.17
C ASP A 149 -10.83 21.10 -22.68
N LYS A 150 -9.64 21.60 -23.04
CA LYS A 150 -9.13 21.66 -24.42
C LYS A 150 -7.61 21.56 -24.43
N LEU A 151 -7.09 20.80 -25.40
CA LEU A 151 -5.67 20.69 -25.68
C LEU A 151 -5.51 20.55 -27.20
N GLY A 152 -4.79 21.48 -27.85
CA GLY A 152 -4.50 21.33 -29.28
C GLY A 152 -3.53 20.17 -29.51
N ALA A 153 -3.61 19.52 -30.67
CA ALA A 153 -2.60 18.55 -31.09
C ALA A 153 -1.19 19.17 -31.05
N ASN A 154 -0.21 18.40 -30.59
CA ASN A 154 1.18 18.83 -30.41
C ASN A 154 1.31 20.14 -29.60
N SER A 155 0.54 20.25 -28.52
CA SER A 155 0.44 21.46 -27.72
C SER A 155 1.78 21.90 -27.15
N ALA A 156 2.16 23.16 -27.40
CA ALA A 156 3.32 23.80 -26.78
C ALA A 156 3.23 23.93 -25.24
N LYS A 157 2.08 23.60 -24.63
CA LYS A 157 1.91 23.52 -23.17
C LYS A 157 2.63 22.32 -22.57
N LEU A 158 2.81 21.25 -23.34
CA LEU A 158 3.49 20.04 -22.91
C LEU A 158 4.99 20.18 -23.15
N LYS A 159 5.79 19.95 -22.11
CA LYS A 159 7.24 20.17 -22.16
C LYS A 159 7.99 19.12 -21.37
N ILE A 160 9.20 18.78 -21.80
CA ILE A 160 10.09 17.85 -21.11
C ILE A 160 11.43 18.54 -20.80
N GLU A 161 12.01 18.25 -19.64
CA GLU A 161 13.31 18.75 -19.21
C GLU A 161 13.98 17.72 -18.29
N GLY A 162 15.27 17.90 -17.99
CA GLY A 162 15.98 16.95 -17.16
C GLY A 162 17.18 17.53 -16.43
N VAL A 163 17.57 16.87 -15.34
CA VAL A 163 18.82 17.11 -14.62
C VAL A 163 19.60 15.80 -14.68
N VAL A 164 20.64 15.79 -15.51
CA VAL A 164 21.52 14.66 -15.83
C VAL A 164 22.94 15.06 -15.45
N LYS A 165 23.46 14.45 -14.38
CA LYS A 165 24.67 14.92 -13.67
C LYS A 165 25.89 15.13 -14.59
N HIS A 166 26.02 14.32 -15.62
CA HIS A 166 27.13 14.30 -16.59
C HIS A 166 26.78 14.91 -17.95
N SER A 167 25.75 15.77 -18.05
CA SER A 167 25.46 16.50 -19.29
C SER A 167 26.17 17.86 -19.35
N ASN A 168 26.66 18.25 -20.53
CA ASN A 168 27.29 19.56 -20.78
C ASN A 168 26.26 20.67 -21.12
N GLY A 169 25.19 20.78 -20.34
CA GLY A 169 24.12 21.75 -20.58
C GLY A 169 24.56 23.23 -20.38
N PRO A 170 23.81 24.20 -20.93
CA PRO A 170 24.09 25.63 -20.77
C PRO A 170 23.72 26.09 -19.34
N GLY A 171 24.60 25.80 -18.39
CA GLY A 171 24.50 26.19 -17.00
C GLY A 171 25.33 25.26 -16.10
N PRO A 172 25.80 25.74 -14.94
CA PRO A 172 26.45 24.85 -13.98
C PRO A 172 25.39 23.80 -13.54
N ASN A 173 25.77 22.53 -13.49
CA ASN A 173 25.02 21.39 -12.91
C ASN A 173 24.21 20.47 -13.85
N GLY A 174 24.64 20.22 -15.09
CA GLY A 174 24.10 19.08 -15.85
C GLY A 174 22.60 19.14 -16.15
N LYS A 175 22.11 20.28 -16.66
CA LYS A 175 20.68 20.45 -17.01
C LYS A 175 20.46 20.29 -18.50
N ILE A 176 19.51 19.42 -18.86
CA ILE A 176 18.95 19.36 -20.21
C ILE A 176 17.83 20.42 -20.30
N PRO A 177 17.91 21.38 -21.24
CA PRO A 177 16.96 22.47 -21.32
C PRO A 177 15.55 21.98 -21.66
N LYS A 178 14.57 22.82 -21.31
CA LYS A 178 13.16 22.54 -21.53
C LYS A 178 12.82 22.52 -23.02
N ALA A 179 12.38 21.37 -23.52
CA ALA A 179 11.95 21.15 -24.90
C ALA A 179 10.43 20.93 -24.99
N PRO A 180 9.78 21.27 -26.13
CA PRO A 180 8.39 20.92 -26.36
C PRO A 180 8.23 19.41 -26.55
N VAL A 181 7.09 18.86 -26.13
CA VAL A 181 6.70 17.50 -26.52
C VAL A 181 6.25 17.53 -27.97
N LEU A 182 6.94 16.77 -28.83
CA LEU A 182 6.76 16.77 -30.28
C LEU A 182 5.43 16.15 -30.74
N SER A 183 4.91 15.17 -30.00
CA SER A 183 3.66 14.47 -30.35
C SER A 183 2.69 14.43 -29.17
N CYS A 184 1.48 14.95 -29.35
CA CYS A 184 0.36 14.66 -28.45
C CYS A 184 -0.99 14.72 -29.17
N PRO A 185 -1.98 13.89 -28.78
CA PRO A 185 -3.34 13.97 -29.30
C PRO A 185 -4.03 15.31 -28.98
N GLU A 186 -5.08 15.62 -29.73
CA GLU A 186 -5.99 16.72 -29.42
C GLU A 186 -7.00 16.28 -28.34
N VAL A 187 -7.35 17.19 -27.43
CA VAL A 187 -8.55 17.12 -26.59
C VAL A 187 -9.50 18.21 -27.04
N LYS A 188 -10.67 17.80 -27.54
CA LYS A 188 -11.76 18.69 -27.92
C LYS A 188 -13.05 18.22 -27.27
N LYS A 189 -14.01 19.13 -27.18
CA LYS A 189 -15.34 18.80 -26.67
C LYS A 189 -16.09 18.01 -27.73
N HIS A 190 -16.60 16.85 -27.35
CA HIS A 190 -17.43 15.99 -28.19
C HIS A 190 -18.91 16.08 -27.79
N ALA A 191 -19.77 15.47 -28.59
CA ALA A 191 -21.14 15.19 -28.16
C ALA A 191 -21.11 14.10 -27.07
N LEU A 192 -22.08 14.14 -26.15
CA LEU A 192 -22.16 13.16 -25.05
C LEU A 192 -22.20 11.71 -25.56
N ASP A 193 -22.86 11.47 -26.69
CA ASP A 193 -22.97 10.14 -27.30
C ASP A 193 -21.64 9.62 -27.87
N GLU A 194 -20.78 10.52 -28.36
CA GLU A 194 -19.43 10.18 -28.82
C GLU A 194 -18.56 9.77 -27.63
N ASP A 195 -18.60 10.54 -26.54
CA ASP A 195 -17.88 10.22 -25.30
C ASP A 195 -18.38 8.90 -24.69
N LEU A 196 -19.70 8.65 -24.73
CA LEU A 196 -20.30 7.38 -24.28
C LEU A 196 -19.81 6.20 -25.12
N THR A 197 -19.74 6.37 -26.45
CA THR A 197 -19.25 5.34 -27.36
C THR A 197 -17.77 5.06 -27.11
N GLU A 198 -16.94 6.09 -26.88
CA GLU A 198 -15.53 5.93 -26.56
C GLU A 198 -15.32 5.14 -25.26
N LEU A 199 -16.06 5.46 -24.19
CA LEU A 199 -15.97 4.72 -22.93
C LEU A 199 -16.55 3.30 -23.04
N GLN A 200 -17.62 3.10 -23.80
CA GLN A 200 -18.16 1.75 -24.05
C GLN A 200 -17.13 0.89 -24.78
N ASN A 201 -16.50 1.43 -25.83
CA ASN A 201 -15.42 0.74 -26.53
C ASN A 201 -14.25 0.44 -25.60
N ALA A 202 -13.89 1.36 -24.69
CA ALA A 202 -12.83 1.12 -23.71
C ALA A 202 -13.20 -0.03 -22.74
N VAL A 203 -14.44 -0.09 -22.25
CA VAL A 203 -14.94 -1.20 -21.43
C VAL A 203 -14.91 -2.51 -22.21
N THR A 204 -15.43 -2.52 -23.43
CA THR A 204 -15.42 -3.71 -24.30
C THR A 204 -14.01 -4.19 -24.61
N ASN A 205 -13.07 -3.27 -24.88
CA ASN A 205 -11.67 -3.63 -25.12
C ASN A 205 -11.00 -4.27 -23.89
N ILE A 206 -11.44 -3.93 -22.67
CA ILE A 206 -10.95 -4.54 -21.43
C ILE A 206 -11.58 -5.92 -21.22
N THR A 207 -12.88 -6.08 -21.48
CA THR A 207 -13.58 -7.36 -21.32
C THR A 207 -13.18 -8.39 -22.38
N ASP A 208 -12.92 -7.92 -23.59
CA ASP A 208 -12.65 -8.74 -24.77
C ASP A 208 -11.15 -8.87 -25.05
N ASP A 209 -10.29 -8.52 -24.08
CA ASP A 209 -8.83 -8.61 -24.25
C ASP A 209 -8.45 -10.06 -24.60
N PRO A 210 -7.92 -10.32 -25.82
CA PRO A 210 -7.60 -11.68 -26.23
C PRO A 210 -6.45 -12.29 -25.42
N GLN A 211 -5.68 -11.48 -24.69
CA GLN A 211 -4.64 -11.95 -23.78
C GLN A 211 -5.20 -12.27 -22.39
N LEU A 212 -6.33 -11.66 -22.00
CA LEU A 212 -6.97 -11.84 -20.70
C LEU A 212 -8.48 -12.03 -20.83
N HIS A 213 -8.93 -13.28 -20.84
CA HIS A 213 -10.36 -13.57 -20.82
C HIS A 213 -10.88 -13.44 -19.38
N LEU A 214 -11.67 -12.39 -19.12
CA LEU A 214 -12.40 -12.26 -17.86
C LEU A 214 -13.66 -13.14 -17.90
N GLY A 215 -13.90 -13.90 -16.84
CA GLY A 215 -15.16 -14.61 -16.66
C GLY A 215 -16.28 -13.70 -16.15
N ASP A 216 -17.52 -14.20 -16.24
CA ASP A 216 -18.73 -13.46 -15.83
C ASP A 216 -18.65 -12.97 -14.37
N ASP A 217 -18.13 -13.80 -13.47
CA ASP A 217 -17.91 -13.44 -12.06
C ASP A 217 -16.99 -12.21 -11.92
N GLU A 218 -15.89 -12.15 -12.66
CA GLU A 218 -14.91 -11.06 -12.59
C GLU A 218 -15.47 -9.75 -13.14
N ILE A 219 -16.24 -9.85 -14.23
CA ILE A 219 -16.99 -8.71 -14.79
C ILE A 219 -18.01 -8.22 -13.76
N GLN A 220 -18.76 -9.13 -13.13
CA GLN A 220 -19.76 -8.79 -12.12
C GLN A 220 -19.13 -8.11 -10.90
N TYR A 221 -17.98 -8.59 -10.40
CA TYR A 221 -17.26 -7.93 -9.31
C TYR A 221 -16.86 -6.49 -9.66
N ALA A 222 -16.48 -6.24 -10.91
CA ALA A 222 -16.15 -4.89 -11.37
C ALA A 222 -17.39 -3.98 -11.44
N LEU A 223 -18.54 -4.52 -11.86
CA LEU A 223 -19.80 -3.78 -11.98
C LEU A 223 -20.44 -3.44 -10.63
N GLU A 224 -20.27 -4.30 -9.62
CA GLU A 224 -20.84 -4.10 -8.27
C GLU A 224 -20.05 -3.12 -7.39
N THR A 225 -18.83 -2.77 -7.81
CA THR A 225 -17.97 -1.84 -7.09
C THR A 225 -18.39 -0.40 -7.39
N THR A 226 -18.80 0.31 -6.35
CA THR A 226 -19.32 1.68 -6.45
C THR A 226 -18.19 2.71 -6.44
N GLN A 227 -18.49 3.92 -6.93
CA GLN A 227 -17.58 5.06 -6.88
C GLN A 227 -17.19 5.42 -5.44
N GLN A 228 -18.14 5.39 -4.51
CA GLN A 228 -17.90 5.70 -3.10
C GLN A 228 -16.89 4.72 -2.48
N GLU A 229 -17.04 3.41 -2.76
CA GLU A 229 -16.12 2.39 -2.27
C GLU A 229 -14.71 2.57 -2.85
N ALA A 230 -14.60 2.79 -4.17
CA ALA A 230 -13.32 2.99 -4.84
C ALA A 230 -12.59 4.25 -4.35
N ASP A 231 -13.28 5.38 -4.29
CA ASP A 231 -12.72 6.65 -3.80
C ASP A 231 -12.31 6.54 -2.34
N HIS A 232 -13.12 5.87 -1.51
CA HIS A 232 -12.82 5.73 -0.10
C HIS A 232 -11.54 4.93 0.15
N ILE A 233 -11.41 3.79 -0.53
CA ILE A 233 -10.20 2.95 -0.45
C ILE A 233 -8.97 3.76 -0.86
N TRP A 234 -9.06 4.47 -1.99
CA TRP A 234 -7.94 5.24 -2.51
C TRP A 234 -7.46 6.34 -1.54
N GLU A 235 -8.38 7.02 -0.88
CA GLU A 235 -8.04 8.01 0.15
C GLU A 235 -7.45 7.35 1.40
N ALA A 236 -8.15 6.35 1.94
CA ALA A 236 -7.80 5.76 3.22
C ALA A 236 -6.46 5.01 3.20
N VAL A 237 -6.08 4.45 2.04
CA VAL A 237 -4.81 3.75 1.84
C VAL A 237 -3.59 4.66 1.99
N ARG A 238 -3.74 5.96 1.74
CA ARG A 238 -2.66 6.96 1.89
C ARG A 238 -2.39 7.32 3.33
N ASP A 239 -3.41 7.18 4.17
CA ASP A 239 -3.31 7.49 5.59
C ASP A 239 -2.60 6.35 6.31
N VAL A 240 -1.45 6.67 6.87
CA VAL A 240 -0.68 5.82 7.77
C VAL A 240 -0.73 6.41 9.18
N SER A 241 -0.57 5.56 10.19
CA SER A 241 -0.48 6.02 11.57
C SER A 241 0.83 6.79 11.80
N GLU A 242 0.73 7.96 12.43
CA GLU A 242 1.89 8.69 12.94
C GLU A 242 2.40 8.11 14.27
N LEU A 243 1.66 7.16 14.86
CA LEU A 243 2.03 6.56 16.13
C LEU A 243 3.25 5.67 15.97
N LYS A 244 4.27 5.97 16.77
CA LYS A 244 5.37 5.05 17.06
C LYS A 244 5.01 4.17 18.24
N VAL A 245 4.44 3.00 17.94
CA VAL A 245 4.08 1.98 18.94
C VAL A 245 5.34 1.39 19.59
N GLY A 246 6.43 1.28 18.83
CA GLY A 246 7.69 0.69 19.30
C GLY A 246 7.61 -0.83 19.47
N LEU A 247 8.47 -1.37 20.34
CA LEU A 247 8.52 -2.81 20.63
C LEU A 247 7.29 -3.26 21.42
N GLY A 248 6.34 -3.92 20.74
CA GLY A 248 5.15 -4.50 21.37
C GLY A 248 5.40 -5.91 21.93
N PHE A 249 4.94 -6.19 23.15
CA PHE A 249 4.99 -7.52 23.75
C PHE A 249 3.87 -8.42 23.21
N ARG A 250 4.24 -9.52 22.55
CA ARG A 250 3.31 -10.49 21.94
C ARG A 250 3.15 -11.73 22.83
N ILE A 251 2.01 -12.41 22.72
CA ILE A 251 1.76 -13.66 23.46
C ILE A 251 2.32 -14.83 22.67
N GLU A 252 3.12 -15.68 23.30
CA GLU A 252 3.59 -16.95 22.73
C GLU A 252 3.18 -18.15 23.56
N SER A 253 3.07 -19.33 22.92
CA SER A 253 2.61 -20.56 23.57
C SER A 253 3.74 -21.49 23.97
N ALA A 254 4.92 -21.37 23.36
CA ALA A 254 6.02 -22.31 23.56
C ALA A 254 7.38 -21.71 23.19
N ALA A 255 8.44 -22.39 23.65
CA ALA A 255 9.81 -22.19 23.20
C ALA A 255 10.17 -23.27 22.17
N TRP A 256 10.54 -22.85 20.96
CA TRP A 256 10.74 -23.75 19.82
C TRP A 256 12.22 -24.04 19.57
N THR A 257 12.69 -25.20 19.99
CA THR A 257 14.10 -25.59 19.91
C THR A 257 14.35 -26.76 18.97
N GLU A 258 13.35 -27.63 18.77
CA GLU A 258 13.48 -28.85 17.98
C GLU A 258 12.46 -28.87 16.84
N TYR A 259 12.91 -29.16 15.62
CA TYR A 259 12.04 -29.18 14.43
C TYR A 259 10.84 -30.12 14.57
N LYS A 260 11.03 -31.27 15.21
CA LYS A 260 9.97 -32.27 15.41
C LYS A 260 8.73 -31.70 16.10
N ASP A 261 8.90 -30.69 16.97
CA ASP A 261 7.83 -30.09 17.77
C ASP A 261 6.88 -29.23 16.91
N TYR A 262 7.36 -28.76 15.75
CA TYR A 262 6.59 -27.89 14.85
C TYR A 262 6.56 -28.37 13.39
N ALA A 263 7.17 -29.52 13.08
CA ALA A 263 7.09 -30.19 11.79
C ALA A 263 5.65 -30.44 11.30
N PRO A 264 4.66 -30.78 12.15
CA PRO A 264 3.27 -30.95 11.71
C PRO A 264 2.67 -29.69 11.05
N LEU A 265 3.17 -28.50 11.41
CA LEU A 265 2.72 -27.24 10.81
C LEU A 265 3.01 -27.20 9.31
N THR A 266 4.18 -27.71 8.91
CA THR A 266 4.59 -27.82 7.51
C THR A 266 3.58 -28.61 6.69
N GLU A 267 3.20 -29.79 7.17
CA GLU A 267 2.21 -30.64 6.50
C GLU A 267 0.85 -29.97 6.38
N MET A 268 0.36 -29.35 7.46
CA MET A 268 -0.91 -28.62 7.45
C MET A 268 -0.92 -27.46 6.44
N ILE A 269 0.15 -26.66 6.38
CA ILE A 269 0.26 -25.56 5.42
C ILE A 269 0.24 -26.10 3.99
N ILE A 270 1.00 -27.15 3.71
CA ILE A 270 1.07 -27.77 2.37
C ILE A 270 -0.31 -28.28 1.96
N GLU A 271 -0.99 -29.03 2.83
CA GLU A 271 -2.33 -29.57 2.56
C GLU A 271 -3.35 -28.46 2.33
N SER A 272 -3.43 -27.49 3.24
CA SER A 272 -4.37 -26.37 3.15
C SER A 272 -4.14 -25.54 1.89
N TYR A 273 -2.88 -25.24 1.55
CA TYR A 273 -2.55 -24.48 0.34
C TYR A 273 -2.88 -25.27 -0.93
N LYS A 274 -2.55 -26.57 -0.97
CA LYS A 274 -2.89 -27.43 -2.11
C LYS A 274 -4.39 -27.52 -2.30
N GLU A 275 -5.16 -27.69 -1.22
CA GLU A 275 -6.62 -27.73 -1.27
C GLU A 275 -7.20 -26.42 -1.84
N ALA A 276 -6.73 -25.27 -1.32
CA ALA A 276 -7.15 -23.96 -1.81
C ALA A 276 -6.83 -23.75 -3.31
N CYS A 277 -5.79 -24.41 -3.83
CA CYS A 277 -5.38 -24.31 -5.23
C CYS A 277 -6.01 -25.34 -6.17
N LYS A 278 -6.73 -26.37 -5.68
CA LYS A 278 -7.26 -27.47 -6.53
C LYS A 278 -8.16 -26.99 -7.67
N ARG A 279 -8.85 -25.85 -7.47
CA ARG A 279 -9.67 -25.17 -8.49
C ARG A 279 -9.20 -23.74 -8.59
N PHE A 280 -8.03 -23.55 -9.20
CA PHE A 280 -7.42 -22.25 -9.31
C PHE A 280 -8.38 -21.25 -9.98
N HIS A 281 -8.64 -20.14 -9.29
CA HIS A 281 -9.45 -19.03 -9.76
C HIS A 281 -8.52 -17.80 -9.90
N PRO A 282 -8.62 -17.01 -10.98
CA PRO A 282 -7.70 -15.88 -11.21
C PRO A 282 -7.71 -14.81 -10.11
N LEU A 283 -8.80 -14.73 -9.34
CA LEU A 283 -8.95 -13.88 -8.14
C LEU A 283 -9.08 -14.68 -6.83
N ALA A 284 -8.49 -15.87 -6.72
CA ALA A 284 -8.67 -16.74 -5.56
C ALA A 284 -8.28 -16.08 -4.23
N LEU A 285 -7.14 -15.37 -4.18
CA LEU A 285 -6.70 -14.64 -2.98
C LEU A 285 -7.69 -13.53 -2.59
N HIS A 286 -8.15 -12.74 -3.56
CA HIS A 286 -9.11 -11.66 -3.33
C HIS A 286 -10.44 -12.21 -2.82
N LYS A 287 -10.90 -13.35 -3.35
CA LYS A 287 -12.11 -14.06 -2.86
C LYS A 287 -11.94 -14.57 -1.44
N GLU A 288 -10.77 -15.12 -1.08
CA GLU A 288 -10.46 -15.55 0.29
C GLU A 288 -10.52 -14.37 1.27
N ILE A 289 -9.83 -13.27 0.95
CA ILE A 289 -9.79 -12.07 1.79
C ILE A 289 -11.19 -11.46 1.92
N ALA A 290 -11.89 -11.28 0.79
CA ALA A 290 -13.22 -10.69 0.75
C ALA A 290 -14.22 -11.46 1.61
N LYS A 291 -14.25 -12.80 1.47
CA LYS A 291 -15.09 -13.68 2.28
C LYS A 291 -14.75 -13.59 3.76
N ASN A 292 -13.48 -13.55 4.11
CA ASN A 292 -13.04 -13.57 5.50
C ASN A 292 -13.23 -12.23 6.22
N LEU A 293 -13.29 -11.13 5.48
CA LEU A 293 -13.54 -9.77 5.99
C LEU A 293 -14.98 -9.31 5.79
N ASP A 294 -15.84 -10.14 5.18
CA ASP A 294 -17.23 -9.82 4.84
C ASP A 294 -17.38 -8.54 3.99
N VAL A 295 -16.61 -8.48 2.90
CA VAL A 295 -16.58 -7.35 1.96
C VAL A 295 -16.65 -7.84 0.51
N LYS A 296 -16.84 -6.92 -0.44
CA LYS A 296 -16.88 -7.27 -1.87
C LYS A 296 -15.49 -7.61 -2.40
N VAL A 297 -15.41 -8.55 -3.35
CA VAL A 297 -14.15 -8.90 -4.04
C VAL A 297 -13.55 -7.68 -4.74
N GLY A 298 -14.39 -6.87 -5.39
CA GLY A 298 -13.94 -5.65 -6.06
C GLY A 298 -13.29 -4.63 -5.12
N GLN A 299 -13.73 -4.53 -3.86
CA GLN A 299 -13.05 -3.67 -2.86
C GLN A 299 -11.61 -4.15 -2.59
N ILE A 300 -11.39 -5.46 -2.50
CA ILE A 300 -10.04 -6.01 -2.29
C ILE A 300 -9.16 -5.80 -3.54
N VAL A 301 -9.73 -5.93 -4.74
CA VAL A 301 -9.03 -5.62 -5.99
C VAL A 301 -8.60 -4.15 -6.05
N MET A 302 -9.50 -3.24 -5.69
CA MET A 302 -9.20 -1.80 -5.63
C MET A 302 -8.17 -1.46 -4.56
N LEU A 303 -8.21 -2.14 -3.41
CA LEU A 303 -7.21 -1.99 -2.35
C LEU A 303 -5.83 -2.42 -2.83
N GLU A 304 -5.72 -3.60 -3.46
CA GLU A 304 -4.45 -4.06 -4.03
C GLU A 304 -3.91 -3.09 -5.08
N ASP A 305 -4.77 -2.61 -5.99
CA ASP A 305 -4.36 -1.73 -7.07
C ASP A 305 -3.88 -0.36 -6.56
N ALA A 306 -4.59 0.23 -5.59
CA ALA A 306 -4.16 1.45 -4.92
C ALA A 306 -2.83 1.26 -4.16
N LEU A 307 -2.67 0.15 -3.43
CA LEU A 307 -1.44 -0.16 -2.71
C LEU A 307 -0.26 -0.39 -3.66
N PHE A 308 -0.46 -1.16 -4.72
CA PHE A 308 0.58 -1.41 -5.71
C PHE A 308 0.97 -0.12 -6.43
N MET A 309 0.00 0.73 -6.77
CA MET A 309 0.27 2.05 -7.33
C MET A 309 1.18 2.86 -6.42
N LEU A 310 0.96 2.90 -5.10
CA LEU A 310 1.79 3.69 -4.18
C LEU A 310 3.16 3.05 -3.87
N TYR A 311 3.22 1.72 -3.77
CA TYR A 311 4.34 1.03 -3.14
C TYR A 311 5.13 0.09 -4.07
N GLY A 312 4.58 -0.33 -5.21
CA GLY A 312 5.22 -1.29 -6.13
C GLY A 312 6.64 -0.92 -6.55
N SER A 313 6.93 0.36 -6.78
CA SER A 313 8.25 0.85 -7.19
C SER A 313 9.24 0.86 -6.02
N LYS A 314 8.75 0.95 -4.77
CA LYS A 314 9.59 0.77 -3.59
C LYS A 314 9.89 -0.71 -3.35
N PHE A 315 8.94 -1.59 -3.65
CA PHE A 315 8.99 -3.04 -3.42
C PHE A 315 8.97 -3.83 -4.74
N SER A 316 9.90 -3.54 -5.67
CA SER A 316 9.94 -4.14 -7.02
C SER A 316 10.14 -5.67 -7.02
N GLU A 317 10.65 -6.22 -5.93
CA GLU A 317 10.83 -7.66 -5.70
C GLU A 317 9.52 -8.37 -5.33
N LEU A 318 8.49 -7.63 -4.91
CA LEU A 318 7.22 -8.16 -4.44
C LEU A 318 6.17 -8.16 -5.55
N SER A 319 5.32 -9.17 -5.54
CA SER A 319 4.10 -9.18 -6.36
C SER A 319 3.05 -8.22 -5.80
N ARG A 320 2.04 -7.89 -6.61
CA ARG A 320 0.85 -7.14 -6.19
C ARG A 320 0.17 -7.79 -4.98
N ALA A 321 -0.01 -9.11 -5.04
CA ALA A 321 -0.59 -9.90 -3.97
C ALA A 321 0.24 -9.84 -2.67
N ALA A 322 1.57 -9.89 -2.80
CA ALA A 322 2.47 -9.77 -1.65
C ALA A 322 2.35 -8.40 -0.97
N ILE A 323 2.27 -7.32 -1.75
CA ILE A 323 2.06 -5.97 -1.23
C ILE A 323 0.70 -5.85 -0.50
N LEU A 324 -0.37 -6.41 -1.08
CA LEU A 324 -1.68 -6.46 -0.44
C LEU A 324 -1.62 -7.17 0.92
N VAL A 325 -1.11 -8.40 0.95
CA VAL A 325 -1.15 -9.22 2.17
C VAL A 325 -0.22 -8.66 3.26
N LEU A 326 0.94 -8.11 2.90
CA LEU A 326 1.80 -7.41 3.86
C LEU A 326 1.14 -6.14 4.42
N ARG A 327 0.41 -5.38 3.60
CA ARG A 327 -0.34 -4.23 4.14
C ARG A 327 -1.39 -4.70 5.14
N LEU A 328 -2.21 -5.68 4.77
CA LEU A 328 -3.25 -6.26 5.64
C LEU A 328 -2.66 -6.83 6.93
N TRP A 329 -1.47 -7.42 6.87
CA TRP A 329 -0.74 -7.93 8.03
C TRP A 329 -0.43 -6.85 9.07
N THR A 330 -0.18 -5.61 8.63
CA THR A 330 0.15 -4.50 9.53
C THR A 330 -1.05 -3.69 10.00
N MET A 331 -2.23 -3.90 9.40
CA MET A 331 -3.45 -3.17 9.76
C MET A 331 -4.07 -3.75 11.04
N GLU A 332 -4.46 -2.86 11.95
CA GLU A 332 -5.33 -3.22 13.06
C GLU A 332 -6.80 -3.23 12.60
N PRO A 333 -7.73 -3.87 13.35
CA PRO A 333 -9.15 -3.92 13.01
C PRO A 333 -9.75 -2.58 12.59
N VAL A 334 -9.38 -1.51 13.32
CA VAL A 334 -9.88 -0.16 13.05
C VAL A 334 -9.40 0.37 11.69
N ASP A 335 -8.20 0.01 11.26
CA ASP A 335 -7.65 0.40 9.96
C ASP A 335 -8.39 -0.30 8.81
N LEU A 336 -8.75 -1.57 9.00
CA LEU A 336 -9.55 -2.34 8.04
C LEU A 336 -10.98 -1.79 7.94
N CYS A 337 -11.63 -1.54 9.08
CA CYS A 337 -12.94 -0.90 9.13
C CYS A 337 -12.96 0.44 8.42
N ARG A 338 -11.90 1.22 8.62
CA ARG A 338 -11.68 2.48 7.93
C ARG A 338 -11.55 2.23 6.43
N VAL A 339 -10.50 1.57 5.96
CA VAL A 339 -10.19 1.41 4.53
C VAL A 339 -11.33 0.76 3.73
N LEU A 340 -12.02 -0.22 4.31
CA LEU A 340 -13.07 -0.98 3.61
C LEU A 340 -14.48 -0.46 3.90
N CYS A 341 -14.64 0.63 4.66
CA CYS A 341 -15.95 1.15 5.09
C CYS A 341 -16.84 0.10 5.79
N THR A 342 -16.25 -0.84 6.54
CA THR A 342 -17.00 -1.85 7.31
C THR A 342 -17.15 -1.44 8.78
N ALA A 343 -18.18 -1.97 9.42
CA ALA A 343 -18.44 -1.76 10.85
C ALA A 343 -17.49 -2.58 11.72
N THR A 344 -17.11 -3.78 11.29
CA THR A 344 -16.23 -4.67 12.06
C THR A 344 -15.27 -5.39 11.13
N ALA A 345 -14.06 -5.67 11.61
CA ALA A 345 -13.08 -6.45 10.88
C ALA A 345 -12.17 -7.19 11.88
N PRO A 346 -11.80 -8.44 11.61
CA PRO A 346 -10.79 -9.12 12.42
C PRO A 346 -9.38 -8.60 12.11
N SER A 347 -8.44 -8.75 13.05
CA SER A 347 -7.02 -8.56 12.74
C SER A 347 -6.51 -9.77 11.96
N VAL A 348 -6.19 -9.57 10.68
CA VAL A 348 -5.67 -10.62 9.79
C VAL A 348 -4.42 -11.28 10.38
N GLN A 349 -3.47 -10.47 10.86
CA GLN A 349 -2.27 -10.96 11.54
C GLN A 349 -2.62 -11.84 12.74
N ARG A 350 -3.46 -11.36 13.67
CA ARG A 350 -3.74 -12.11 14.91
C ARG A 350 -4.46 -13.41 14.64
N GLU A 351 -5.39 -13.45 13.68
CA GLU A 351 -6.05 -14.69 13.27
C GLU A 351 -5.03 -15.70 12.72
N ILE A 352 -4.21 -15.29 11.75
CA ILE A 352 -3.22 -16.18 11.14
C ILE A 352 -2.21 -16.67 12.19
N VAL A 353 -1.60 -15.76 12.95
CA VAL A 353 -0.61 -16.12 13.99
C VAL A 353 -1.23 -17.02 15.05
N SER A 354 -2.47 -16.76 15.48
CA SER A 354 -3.16 -17.61 16.44
C SER A 354 -3.38 -19.02 15.88
N GLY A 355 -3.79 -19.13 14.62
CA GLY A 355 -3.97 -20.41 13.93
C GLY A 355 -2.68 -21.22 13.81
N LEU A 356 -1.59 -20.57 13.39
CA LEU A 356 -0.27 -21.21 13.26
C LEU A 356 0.27 -21.66 14.62
N ARG A 357 0.21 -20.79 15.64
CA ARG A 357 0.69 -21.07 17.01
C ARG A 357 -0.05 -22.22 17.69
N SER A 358 -1.33 -22.39 17.41
CA SER A 358 -2.18 -23.44 18.00
C SER A 358 -2.36 -24.66 17.11
N PHE A 359 -1.67 -24.72 15.95
CA PHE A 359 -1.85 -25.79 14.96
C PHE A 359 -3.33 -25.98 14.54
N HIS A 360 -4.11 -24.89 14.51
CA HIS A 360 -5.54 -24.94 14.27
C HIS A 360 -5.86 -24.98 12.77
N LYS A 361 -5.98 -26.20 12.24
CA LYS A 361 -6.23 -26.48 10.81
C LYS A 361 -7.36 -25.65 10.18
N PRO A 362 -8.54 -25.45 10.82
CA PRO A 362 -9.59 -24.62 10.24
C PRO A 362 -9.17 -23.17 9.97
N THR A 363 -8.40 -22.55 10.89
CA THR A 363 -7.90 -21.18 10.69
C THR A 363 -6.81 -21.13 9.63
N ILE A 364 -5.93 -22.12 9.58
CA ILE A 364 -4.88 -22.22 8.55
C ILE A 364 -5.52 -22.39 7.16
N SER A 365 -6.54 -23.25 7.04
CA SER A 365 -7.29 -23.44 5.80
C SER A 365 -8.11 -22.21 5.40
N LYS A 366 -8.66 -21.46 6.37
CA LYS A 366 -9.37 -20.19 6.13
C LYS A 366 -8.48 -19.16 5.43
N TRP A 367 -7.19 -19.12 5.76
CA TRP A 367 -6.22 -18.14 5.28
C TRP A 367 -5.11 -18.76 4.42
N ALA A 368 -5.39 -19.87 3.74
CA ALA A 368 -4.37 -20.67 3.07
C ALA A 368 -3.65 -19.88 1.96
N LEU A 369 -4.37 -19.11 1.15
CA LEU A 369 -3.80 -18.31 0.07
C LEU A 369 -3.04 -17.10 0.60
N CYS A 370 -3.54 -16.44 1.66
CA CYS A 370 -2.81 -15.40 2.38
C CYS A 370 -1.49 -15.92 2.94
N ILE A 371 -1.49 -17.06 3.63
CA ILE A 371 -0.30 -17.72 4.16
C ILE A 371 0.68 -18.06 3.03
N GLY A 372 0.20 -18.68 1.95
CA GLY A 372 1.03 -19.00 0.79
C GLY A 372 1.64 -17.75 0.13
N THR A 373 0.89 -16.65 0.07
CA THR A 373 1.36 -15.37 -0.47
C THR A 373 2.42 -14.74 0.44
N LEU A 374 2.25 -14.79 1.77
CA LEU A 374 3.26 -14.32 2.72
C LEU A 374 4.59 -15.07 2.57
N MET A 375 4.57 -16.36 2.22
CA MET A 375 5.80 -17.13 1.96
C MET A 375 6.58 -16.62 0.73
N THR A 376 5.97 -15.79 -0.13
CA THR A 376 6.62 -15.20 -1.31
C THR A 376 7.30 -13.85 -1.01
N THR A 377 7.10 -13.30 0.19
CA THR A 377 7.58 -11.98 0.61
C THR A 377 9.01 -11.88 1.18
N PRO A 378 9.79 -12.96 1.45
CA PRO A 378 11.15 -12.81 1.98
C PRO A 378 12.04 -11.93 1.08
N GLY A 379 12.59 -10.87 1.67
CA GLY A 379 13.55 -10.01 1.02
C GLY A 379 14.89 -10.73 0.90
N ARG A 380 15.50 -10.71 -0.29
CA ARG A 380 16.85 -11.27 -0.44
C ARG A 380 17.88 -10.17 -0.27
N LEU A 381 18.38 -10.00 0.94
CA LEU A 381 19.56 -9.16 1.22
C LEU A 381 20.86 -9.92 0.94
N SER A 382 20.84 -10.89 0.01
CA SER A 382 21.95 -11.80 -0.27
C SER A 382 23.23 -11.13 -0.76
N LEU A 383 23.16 -9.85 -1.15
CA LEU A 383 24.29 -9.03 -1.57
C LEU A 383 24.80 -8.09 -0.48
N ILE A 384 24.11 -8.00 0.66
CA ILE A 384 24.48 -7.15 1.79
C ILE A 384 25.21 -8.01 2.81
N ALA A 385 26.36 -7.53 3.29
CA ALA A 385 27.08 -8.18 4.37
C ALA A 385 26.18 -8.25 5.63
N PRO A 386 26.04 -9.42 6.29
CA PRO A 386 25.14 -9.60 7.42
C PRO A 386 25.33 -8.57 8.55
N GLU A 387 26.56 -8.09 8.73
CA GLU A 387 26.93 -7.12 9.77
C GLU A 387 26.38 -5.71 9.50
N LEU A 388 25.99 -5.41 8.25
CA LEU A 388 25.36 -4.15 7.86
C LEU A 388 23.85 -4.16 8.10
N ILE A 389 23.25 -5.34 8.36
CA ILE A 389 21.84 -5.46 8.69
C ILE A 389 21.65 -5.06 10.15
N PRO A 390 20.76 -4.09 10.46
CA PRO A 390 20.54 -3.68 11.84
C PRO A 390 20.02 -4.84 12.71
N PRO A 391 20.35 -4.88 14.01
CA PRO A 391 19.75 -5.84 14.92
C PRO A 391 18.23 -5.66 14.96
N LEU A 392 17.51 -6.78 14.98
CA LEU A 392 16.05 -6.83 15.01
C LEU A 392 15.57 -7.34 16.35
N PHE A 393 14.54 -6.71 16.91
CA PHE A 393 14.01 -7.03 18.23
C PHE A 393 12.58 -7.56 18.13
N ARG A 394 12.31 -8.59 18.95
CA ARG A 394 10.97 -9.12 19.18
C ARG A 394 10.78 -9.36 20.67
N ALA A 395 9.69 -8.87 21.22
CA ALA A 395 9.34 -9.07 22.62
C ALA A 395 8.13 -10.00 22.76
N VAL A 396 8.21 -10.91 23.71
CA VAL A 396 7.14 -11.84 24.05
C VAL A 396 6.84 -11.80 25.55
N LYS A 397 5.60 -12.09 25.91
CA LYS A 397 5.11 -12.17 27.28
C LYS A 397 4.13 -13.32 27.42
N ASP A 398 3.72 -13.59 28.65
CA ASP A 398 2.72 -14.61 29.00
C ASP A 398 3.14 -16.02 28.53
N LEU A 399 4.45 -16.30 28.50
CA LEU A 399 4.99 -17.62 28.23
C LEU A 399 4.74 -18.56 29.42
N PRO A 400 4.38 -19.84 29.17
CA PRO A 400 4.32 -20.83 30.25
C PRO A 400 5.67 -20.97 30.97
N SER A 401 5.65 -21.21 32.28
CA SER A 401 6.87 -21.32 33.10
C SER A 401 7.87 -22.36 32.54
N GLU A 402 7.38 -23.47 32.02
CA GLU A 402 8.21 -24.51 31.38
C GLU A 402 8.94 -23.98 30.14
N ALA A 403 8.29 -23.14 29.33
CA ALA A 403 8.89 -22.54 28.14
C ALA A 403 9.99 -21.53 28.53
N ILE A 404 9.77 -20.75 29.59
CA ILE A 404 10.77 -19.81 30.12
C ILE A 404 11.99 -20.57 30.65
N GLN A 405 11.78 -21.64 31.42
CA GLN A 405 12.87 -22.49 31.90
C GLN A 405 13.64 -23.13 30.73
N ARG A 406 12.94 -23.57 29.68
CA ARG A 406 13.58 -24.07 28.45
C ARG A 406 14.45 -23.01 27.79
N ILE A 407 13.97 -21.76 27.70
CA ILE A 407 14.74 -20.62 27.16
C ILE A 407 15.98 -20.34 28.02
N LEU A 408 15.83 -20.28 29.35
CA LEU A 408 16.95 -20.05 30.28
C LEU A 408 18.00 -21.17 30.21
N SER A 409 17.59 -22.39 29.84
CA SER A 409 18.50 -23.53 29.69
C SER A 409 19.26 -23.56 28.34
N LEU A 410 18.94 -22.65 27.41
CA LEU A 410 19.57 -22.63 26.09
C LEU A 410 21.07 -22.34 26.21
N LYS A 411 21.87 -23.18 25.58
CA LYS A 411 23.32 -23.02 25.55
C LYS A 411 23.73 -22.20 24.34
N LYS A 412 24.89 -21.54 24.43
CA LYS A 412 25.54 -20.96 23.26
C LYS A 412 25.67 -22.00 22.14
N ASP A 413 25.41 -21.56 20.92
CA ASP A 413 25.38 -22.32 19.66
C ASP A 413 24.25 -23.37 19.55
N SER A 414 23.39 -23.49 20.57
CA SER A 414 22.15 -24.27 20.42
C SER A 414 21.18 -23.60 19.46
N LEU A 415 20.21 -24.38 18.97
CA LEU A 415 19.24 -23.94 17.99
C LEU A 415 18.00 -23.37 18.66
N TYR A 416 17.47 -22.32 18.04
CA TYR A 416 16.18 -21.75 18.34
C TYR A 416 15.45 -21.45 17.02
N ALA A 417 14.12 -21.56 17.01
CA ALA A 417 13.33 -21.30 15.82
C ALA A 417 12.10 -20.44 16.11
N PHE A 418 11.59 -19.79 15.06
CA PHE A 418 10.25 -19.22 15.06
C PHE A 418 9.45 -19.88 13.93
N PRO A 419 8.48 -20.76 14.23
CA PRO A 419 7.70 -21.45 13.20
C PRO A 419 6.72 -20.50 12.49
N ASN A 420 6.32 -19.40 13.15
CA ASN A 420 5.33 -18.46 12.66
C ASN A 420 5.98 -17.24 11.97
N PHE A 421 5.23 -16.59 11.08
CA PHE A 421 5.56 -15.24 10.64
C PHE A 421 5.54 -14.26 11.81
N ALA A 422 6.42 -13.26 11.77
CA ALA A 422 6.44 -12.21 12.75
C ALA A 422 7.00 -10.91 12.18
N THR A 423 6.57 -9.81 12.78
CA THR A 423 7.21 -8.51 12.62
C THR A 423 8.20 -8.27 13.74
N TYR A 424 9.27 -7.57 13.39
CA TYR A 424 10.38 -7.20 14.26
C TYR A 424 10.64 -5.71 14.10
N VAL A 425 11.27 -5.08 15.08
CA VAL A 425 11.61 -3.65 15.03
C VAL A 425 13.11 -3.46 15.17
N THR A 426 13.67 -2.37 14.64
CA THR A 426 15.11 -2.10 14.73
C THR A 426 15.53 -1.40 16.01
N GLU A 427 14.57 -0.96 16.83
CA GLU A 427 14.82 -0.14 18.01
C GLU A 427 14.17 -0.78 19.24
N THR A 428 14.95 -0.88 20.32
CA THR A 428 14.49 -1.28 21.65
C THR A 428 14.87 -0.21 22.67
N ARG A 429 14.02 -0.05 23.69
CA ARG A 429 14.29 0.80 24.86
C ARG A 429 14.84 0.01 26.03
N MET A 430 15.23 -1.25 25.83
CA MET A 430 15.64 -2.14 26.93
C MET A 430 16.75 -1.54 27.81
N ASN A 431 17.64 -0.72 27.25
CA ASN A 431 18.74 -0.09 27.98
C ASN A 431 18.35 1.22 28.69
N ASP A 432 17.13 1.72 28.50
CA ASP A 432 16.66 2.92 29.18
C ASP A 432 16.38 2.61 30.66
N GLU A 433 16.78 3.52 31.56
CA GLU A 433 16.54 3.37 33.01
C GLU A 433 15.05 3.24 33.36
N ASN A 434 14.17 3.84 32.54
CA ASN A 434 12.72 3.81 32.73
C ASN A 434 12.01 2.67 31.98
N PHE A 435 12.76 1.71 31.42
CA PHE A 435 12.16 0.58 30.72
C PHE A 435 11.48 -0.39 31.69
N SER A 436 10.18 -0.55 31.56
CA SER A 436 9.40 -1.54 32.30
C SER A 436 8.93 -2.64 31.36
N ALA A 437 9.34 -3.88 31.64
CA ALA A 437 8.85 -5.07 30.97
C ALA A 437 7.72 -5.72 31.80
N PRO A 438 6.75 -6.39 31.15
CA PRO A 438 5.88 -7.33 31.83
C PRO A 438 6.69 -8.38 32.58
N GLU A 439 6.14 -8.89 33.68
CA GLU A 439 6.78 -9.94 34.46
C GLU A 439 7.09 -11.16 33.57
N ASN A 440 8.29 -11.72 33.72
CA ASN A 440 8.72 -12.92 33.02
C ASN A 440 8.68 -12.79 31.47
N ALA A 441 8.82 -11.56 30.96
CA ALA A 441 8.91 -11.33 29.53
C ALA A 441 10.25 -11.81 28.95
N VAL A 442 10.27 -12.05 27.65
CA VAL A 442 11.48 -12.42 26.90
C VAL A 442 11.65 -11.46 25.73
N ILE A 443 12.84 -10.90 25.55
CA ILE A 443 13.23 -10.10 24.39
C ILE A 443 14.27 -10.89 23.60
N PHE A 444 14.00 -11.06 22.31
CA PHE A 444 14.92 -11.63 21.33
C PHE A 444 15.58 -10.52 20.54
N GLU A 445 16.91 -10.46 20.56
CA GLU A 445 17.74 -9.65 19.68
C GLU A 445 18.31 -10.54 18.58
N ILE A 446 18.07 -10.19 17.31
CA ILE A 446 18.41 -11.02 16.15
C ILE A 446 19.40 -10.26 15.27
N HIS A 447 20.55 -10.89 15.01
CA HIS A 447 21.57 -10.37 14.11
C HIS A 447 21.57 -11.10 12.75
N GLY A 448 21.90 -10.35 11.69
CA GLY A 448 22.17 -10.91 10.36
C GLY A 448 20.95 -11.48 9.65
N ALA A 449 19.77 -10.89 9.81
CA ALA A 449 18.51 -11.36 9.23
C ALA A 449 18.45 -11.21 7.69
N LEU A 450 19.23 -12.01 6.97
CA LEU A 450 19.45 -11.95 5.51
C LEU A 450 18.19 -12.11 4.66
N GLU A 451 17.18 -12.80 5.18
CA GLU A 451 15.90 -13.06 4.49
C GLU A 451 14.78 -12.11 4.94
N GLY A 452 15.10 -11.17 5.83
CA GLY A 452 14.17 -10.16 6.30
C GLY A 452 13.90 -9.09 5.24
N ILE A 453 12.69 -8.53 5.28
CA ILE A 453 12.31 -7.37 4.48
C ILE A 453 11.86 -6.23 5.39
N GLU A 454 12.46 -5.05 5.22
CA GLU A 454 12.01 -3.83 5.88
C GLU A 454 10.72 -3.34 5.22
N ILE A 455 9.61 -3.37 5.95
CA ILE A 455 8.27 -3.02 5.47
C ILE A 455 7.81 -1.66 6.00
N ALA A 456 8.71 -0.83 6.54
CA ALA A 456 8.40 0.48 7.10
C ALA A 456 7.55 1.36 6.16
N ASP A 457 7.91 1.42 4.87
CA ASP A 457 7.15 2.20 3.88
C ASP A 457 5.75 1.63 3.58
N LEU A 458 5.54 0.32 3.76
CA LEU A 458 4.29 -0.38 3.47
C LEU A 458 3.41 -0.56 4.71
N SER A 459 3.98 -0.51 5.91
CA SER A 459 3.28 -0.71 7.17
C SER A 459 2.25 0.38 7.44
N GLN A 460 1.17 0.03 8.12
CA GLN A 460 0.24 0.99 8.73
C GLN A 460 0.93 1.82 9.83
N PHE A 461 2.04 1.35 10.40
CA PHE A 461 2.83 2.00 11.45
C PHE A 461 4.29 2.23 11.01
N PRO A 462 4.50 3.12 10.03
CA PRO A 462 5.81 3.33 9.40
C PRO A 462 6.94 3.72 10.37
N GLU A 463 6.63 4.46 11.44
CA GLU A 463 7.62 4.91 12.44
C GLU A 463 8.19 3.77 13.30
N ASN A 464 7.53 2.61 13.32
CA ASN A 464 8.04 1.42 14.00
C ASN A 464 9.22 0.78 13.26
N ARG A 465 9.43 1.14 11.98
CA ARG A 465 10.41 0.52 11.09
C ARG A 465 10.35 -1.01 11.14
N GLU A 466 9.17 -1.52 10.89
CA GLU A 466 8.92 -2.96 10.99
C GLU A 466 9.69 -3.73 9.92
N TRP A 467 10.22 -4.87 10.34
CA TRP A 467 10.81 -5.90 9.50
C TRP A 467 9.96 -7.14 9.54
N PHE A 468 9.76 -7.78 8.40
CA PHE A 468 9.07 -9.05 8.28
C PHE A 468 10.09 -10.15 8.00
N LEU A 469 10.07 -11.22 8.79
CA LEU A 469 10.92 -12.41 8.56
C LEU A 469 10.08 -13.59 8.06
N PRO A 470 10.68 -14.49 7.25
CA PRO A 470 10.03 -15.72 6.82
C PRO A 470 9.62 -16.60 8.01
N MET A 471 8.61 -17.43 7.78
CA MET A 471 8.26 -18.52 8.68
C MET A 471 9.37 -19.57 8.77
N PHE A 472 9.35 -20.35 9.85
CA PHE A 472 10.39 -21.35 10.16
C PHE A 472 11.80 -20.74 10.12
N ALA A 473 11.95 -19.50 10.61
CA ALA A 473 13.25 -18.87 10.79
C ALA A 473 14.03 -19.64 11.86
N SER A 474 15.29 -19.97 11.56
CA SER A 474 16.21 -20.69 12.43
C SER A 474 17.36 -19.78 12.86
N PHE A 475 17.83 -20.00 14.09
CA PHE A 475 18.83 -19.18 14.73
C PHE A 475 19.78 -20.02 15.59
N ASN A 476 21.02 -19.57 15.67
CA ASN A 476 21.93 -19.98 16.73
C ASN A 476 21.80 -19.04 17.93
N VAL A 477 21.73 -19.61 19.12
CA VAL A 477 21.79 -18.87 20.38
C VAL A 477 23.21 -18.35 20.58
N VAL A 478 23.35 -17.06 20.80
CA VAL A 478 24.64 -16.39 21.09
C VAL A 478 24.80 -16.24 22.60
N SER A 479 23.77 -15.72 23.27
CA SER A 479 23.71 -15.58 24.73
C SER A 479 22.27 -15.59 25.22
N VAL A 480 22.11 -15.97 26.49
CA VAL A 480 20.88 -15.82 27.26
C VAL A 480 21.24 -15.17 28.58
N GLU A 481 20.62 -14.04 28.86
CA GLU A 481 20.86 -13.23 30.05
C GLU A 481 19.54 -12.98 30.76
N GLN A 482 19.53 -13.04 32.08
CA GLN A 482 18.37 -12.68 32.88
C GLN A 482 18.67 -11.38 33.62
N HIS A 483 17.68 -10.49 33.64
CA HIS A 483 17.72 -9.17 34.28
C HIS A 483 16.73 -9.15 35.45
N PRO A 484 17.13 -9.60 36.66
CA PRO A 484 16.27 -9.57 37.84
C PRO A 484 15.74 -8.18 38.16
N GLU A 485 16.55 -7.16 37.89
CA GLU A 485 16.24 -5.75 38.11
C GLU A 485 15.15 -5.19 37.18
N LYS A 486 14.81 -5.93 36.11
CA LYS A 486 13.77 -5.56 35.12
C LYS A 486 12.64 -6.58 35.11
N SER A 487 12.09 -6.89 36.28
CA SER A 487 10.99 -7.85 36.45
C SER A 487 11.31 -9.26 35.91
N ASN A 488 12.55 -9.72 36.15
CA ASN A 488 13.07 -11.01 35.66
C ASN A 488 13.03 -11.15 34.12
N LEU A 489 13.15 -10.05 33.39
CA LEU A 489 13.24 -10.05 31.93
C LEU A 489 14.36 -10.97 31.45
N VAL A 490 14.06 -11.82 30.48
CA VAL A 490 15.06 -12.66 29.80
C VAL A 490 15.44 -12.03 28.47
N HIS A 491 16.72 -11.78 28.26
CA HIS A 491 17.28 -11.29 27.01
C HIS A 491 18.00 -12.43 26.28
N VAL A 492 17.60 -12.69 25.04
CA VAL A 492 18.14 -13.77 24.20
C VAL A 492 18.74 -13.17 22.94
N VAL A 493 20.04 -13.33 22.75
CA VAL A 493 20.73 -12.89 21.53
C VAL A 493 20.82 -14.08 20.58
N LEU A 494 20.34 -13.87 19.36
CA LEU A 494 20.22 -14.87 18.30
C LEU A 494 20.99 -14.43 17.06
N ARG A 495 21.69 -15.36 16.42
CA ARG A 495 22.29 -15.18 15.10
C ARG A 495 21.47 -15.93 14.07
N TYR A 496 20.96 -15.21 13.07
CA TYR A 496 20.16 -15.80 12.01
C TYR A 496 20.96 -16.83 11.19
N ARG A 497 20.33 -17.98 10.91
CA ARG A 497 20.91 -19.07 10.11
C ARG A 497 20.25 -19.20 8.75
N GLY A 498 18.93 -19.07 8.70
CA GLY A 498 18.13 -19.29 7.49
C GLY A 498 16.68 -19.57 7.83
N SER A 499 15.92 -20.04 6.84
CA SER A 499 14.55 -20.51 7.02
C SER A 499 14.28 -21.78 6.23
N LEU A 500 13.15 -22.45 6.49
CA LEU A 500 12.77 -23.69 5.80
C LEU A 500 12.65 -23.51 4.27
N THR A 501 12.16 -22.37 3.82
CA THR A 501 12.03 -22.00 2.40
C THR A 501 13.15 -21.09 1.90
N GLY A 502 14.13 -20.84 2.76
CA GLY A 502 15.16 -19.85 2.54
C GLY A 502 16.22 -20.25 1.52
N SER A 503 16.97 -19.25 1.05
CA SER A 503 18.16 -19.45 0.23
C SER A 503 19.34 -20.01 1.05
N PRO A 504 19.60 -19.57 2.30
CA PRO A 504 20.55 -20.24 3.17
C PRO A 504 20.06 -21.64 3.52
N ARG A 505 20.86 -22.65 3.17
CA ARG A 505 20.54 -24.05 3.46
C ARG A 505 20.89 -24.35 4.92
N GLU A 506 19.86 -24.54 5.74
CA GLU A 506 20.03 -24.83 7.16
C GLU A 506 19.92 -26.33 7.48
N GLU A 507 21.00 -26.96 7.93
CA GLU A 507 21.10 -28.43 8.05
C GLU A 507 20.02 -29.08 8.92
N ASN A 508 19.43 -28.33 9.84
CA ASN A 508 18.43 -28.83 10.79
C ASN A 508 17.03 -29.08 10.19
N PHE A 509 16.76 -28.59 8.99
CA PHE A 509 15.50 -28.87 8.30
C PHE A 509 15.65 -30.08 7.36
N PRO A 510 14.77 -31.11 7.47
CA PRO A 510 14.77 -32.25 6.56
C PRO A 510 14.63 -31.82 5.09
N ASP A 511 15.44 -32.39 4.21
CA ASP A 511 15.43 -32.06 2.78
C ASP A 511 14.08 -32.33 2.12
N LYS A 512 13.33 -33.35 2.58
CA LYS A 512 11.97 -33.65 2.12
C LYS A 512 11.04 -32.45 2.35
N ASP A 513 11.01 -31.93 3.57
CA ASP A 513 10.11 -30.85 3.96
C ASP A 513 10.51 -29.52 3.31
N ARG A 514 11.82 -29.26 3.24
CA ARG A 514 12.37 -28.13 2.48
C ARG A 514 11.93 -28.16 1.02
N SER A 515 12.04 -29.33 0.36
CA SER A 515 11.66 -29.50 -1.04
C SER A 515 10.16 -29.23 -1.24
N LEU A 516 9.31 -29.80 -0.37
CA LEU A 516 7.86 -29.61 -0.43
C LEU A 516 7.46 -28.15 -0.20
N MET A 517 8.03 -27.50 0.81
CA MET A 517 7.74 -26.10 1.12
C MET A 517 8.26 -25.14 0.05
N SER A 518 9.43 -25.42 -0.52
CA SER A 518 9.96 -24.67 -1.65
C SER A 518 9.06 -24.83 -2.89
N SER A 519 8.50 -26.02 -3.11
CA SER A 519 7.51 -26.24 -4.17
C SER A 519 6.24 -25.42 -3.92
N VAL A 520 5.73 -25.36 -2.69
CA VAL A 520 4.57 -24.54 -2.34
C VAL A 520 4.86 -23.05 -2.56
N ALA A 521 5.99 -22.55 -2.06
CA ALA A 521 6.40 -21.15 -2.25
C ALA A 521 6.55 -20.79 -3.74
N LYS A 522 7.11 -21.70 -4.55
CA LYS A 522 7.24 -21.52 -6.01
C LYS A 522 5.87 -21.45 -6.68
N THR A 523 4.96 -22.38 -6.35
CA THR A 523 3.59 -22.38 -6.86
C THR A 523 2.85 -21.11 -6.43
N ALA A 524 2.98 -20.68 -5.18
CA ALA A 524 2.41 -19.44 -4.68
C ALA A 524 2.94 -18.22 -5.42
N LYS A 525 4.23 -18.17 -5.73
CA LYS A 525 4.82 -17.09 -6.51
C LYS A 525 4.25 -17.04 -7.93
N THR A 526 4.11 -18.19 -8.60
CA THR A 526 3.49 -18.27 -9.93
C THR A 526 2.02 -17.83 -9.89
N ASN A 527 1.26 -18.34 -8.93
CA ASN A 527 -0.14 -17.99 -8.74
C ASN A 527 -0.30 -16.50 -8.47
N ALA A 528 0.51 -15.91 -7.58
CA ALA A 528 0.48 -14.49 -7.27
C ALA A 528 0.80 -13.61 -8.48
N ALA A 529 1.71 -14.04 -9.36
CA ALA A 529 2.01 -13.34 -10.60
C ALA A 529 0.82 -13.38 -11.58
N GLN A 530 0.16 -14.53 -11.73
CA GLN A 530 -1.04 -14.68 -12.55
C GLN A 530 -2.21 -13.85 -12.01
N MET A 531 -2.49 -13.94 -10.69
CA MET A 531 -3.54 -13.17 -10.03
C MET A 531 -3.35 -11.67 -10.21
N GLY A 532 -2.10 -11.18 -10.13
CA GLY A 532 -1.80 -9.76 -10.23
C GLY A 532 -2.15 -9.14 -11.59
N LEU A 533 -2.09 -9.92 -12.67
CA LEU A 533 -2.51 -9.46 -14.00
C LEU A 533 -4.04 -9.35 -14.08
N HIS A 534 -4.76 -10.38 -13.63
CA HIS A 534 -6.22 -10.39 -13.60
C HIS A 534 -6.80 -9.31 -12.69
N SER A 535 -6.28 -9.17 -11.47
CA SER A 535 -6.77 -8.16 -10.54
C SER A 535 -6.56 -6.74 -11.06
N HIS A 536 -5.43 -6.47 -11.72
CA HIS A 536 -5.20 -5.17 -12.35
C HIS A 536 -6.18 -4.90 -13.50
N THR A 537 -6.48 -5.89 -14.34
CA THR A 537 -7.48 -5.74 -15.42
C THR A 537 -8.88 -5.52 -14.86
N VAL A 538 -9.26 -6.23 -13.78
CA VAL A 538 -10.53 -6.00 -13.08
C VAL A 538 -10.59 -4.61 -12.45
N ALA A 539 -9.49 -4.11 -11.87
CA ALA A 539 -9.41 -2.73 -11.37
C ALA A 539 -9.62 -1.70 -12.50
N LYS A 540 -8.96 -1.90 -13.66
CA LYS A 540 -9.18 -1.07 -14.86
C LYS A 540 -10.63 -1.08 -15.31
N LEU A 541 -11.29 -2.24 -15.26
CA LEU A 541 -12.71 -2.38 -15.56
C LEU A 541 -13.59 -1.62 -14.56
N VAL A 542 -13.29 -1.67 -13.25
CA VAL A 542 -13.98 -0.86 -12.22
C VAL A 542 -13.89 0.62 -12.55
N TYR A 543 -12.68 1.14 -12.81
CA TYR A 543 -12.49 2.56 -13.14
C TYR A 543 -13.23 2.98 -14.42
N ALA A 544 -13.15 2.15 -15.47
CA ALA A 544 -13.85 2.41 -16.73
C ALA A 544 -15.38 2.40 -16.54
N ASN A 545 -15.92 1.46 -15.77
CA ASN A 545 -17.35 1.37 -15.49
C ASN A 545 -17.86 2.53 -14.64
N ILE A 546 -17.12 2.96 -13.62
CA ILE A 546 -17.46 4.15 -12.83
C ILE A 546 -17.58 5.36 -13.75
N ARG A 547 -16.59 5.60 -14.62
CA ARG A 547 -16.63 6.71 -15.59
C ARG A 547 -17.80 6.61 -16.55
N LEU A 548 -18.04 5.42 -17.10
CA LEU A 548 -19.15 5.18 -18.01
C LEU A 548 -20.50 5.46 -17.33
N ASN A 549 -20.67 5.06 -16.08
CA ASN A 549 -21.89 5.30 -15.32
C ASN A 549 -22.09 6.78 -14.98
N ASP A 550 -21.01 7.50 -14.64
CA ASP A 550 -21.05 8.96 -14.42
C ASP A 550 -21.46 9.69 -15.70
N LEU A 551 -20.97 9.24 -16.86
CA LEU A 551 -21.33 9.82 -18.15
C LEU A 551 -22.77 9.48 -18.56
N LYS A 552 -23.21 8.22 -18.37
CA LYS A 552 -24.60 7.80 -18.60
C LYS A 552 -25.56 8.60 -17.75
N ALA A 553 -25.19 8.96 -16.52
CA ALA A 553 -26.02 9.78 -15.65
C ALA A 553 -26.32 11.18 -16.22
N MET A 554 -25.47 11.70 -17.10
CA MET A 554 -25.69 12.98 -17.79
C MET A 554 -26.63 12.85 -19.00
N HIS A 555 -26.89 11.63 -19.49
CA HIS A 555 -27.68 11.38 -20.69
C HIS A 555 -29.19 11.35 -20.36
N PRO A 556 -30.05 12.12 -21.05
CA PRO A 556 -31.48 12.26 -20.72
C PRO A 556 -32.24 10.93 -20.58
N ALA A 557 -31.95 9.94 -21.43
CA ALA A 557 -32.60 8.63 -21.39
C ALA A 557 -32.33 7.82 -20.11
N HIS A 558 -31.27 8.15 -19.37
CA HIS A 558 -30.86 7.42 -18.17
C HIS A 558 -31.08 8.22 -16.88
N VAL A 559 -31.46 9.49 -16.96
CA VAL A 559 -31.64 10.37 -15.77
C VAL A 559 -32.66 9.79 -14.79
N VAL A 560 -33.80 9.31 -15.27
CA VAL A 560 -34.87 8.75 -14.40
C VAL A 560 -34.40 7.48 -13.69
N ASN A 561 -33.78 6.55 -14.44
CA ASN A 561 -33.22 5.34 -13.87
C ASN A 561 -32.11 5.66 -12.86
N ARG A 562 -31.27 6.66 -13.15
CA ARG A 562 -30.24 7.12 -12.23
C ARG A 562 -30.83 7.69 -10.94
N GLN A 563 -31.83 8.55 -11.02
CA GLN A 563 -32.52 9.08 -9.85
C GLN A 563 -33.12 7.97 -8.98
N TYR A 564 -33.65 6.92 -9.61
CA TYR A 564 -34.12 5.73 -8.89
C TYR A 564 -32.98 5.01 -8.17
N LEU A 565 -31.87 4.72 -8.86
CA LEU A 565 -30.71 4.05 -8.28
C LEU A 565 -30.06 4.87 -7.16
N ASP A 566 -29.95 6.19 -7.32
CA ASP A 566 -29.45 7.09 -6.28
C ASP A 566 -30.35 7.07 -5.05
N LYS A 567 -31.66 7.12 -5.25
CA LYS A 567 -32.63 7.04 -4.14
C LYS A 567 -32.57 5.67 -3.45
N PHE A 568 -32.47 4.59 -4.21
CA PHE A 568 -32.31 3.24 -3.66
C PHE A 568 -31.02 3.16 -2.82
N ALA A 569 -29.89 3.62 -3.37
CA ALA A 569 -28.62 3.64 -2.66
C ALA A 569 -28.65 4.52 -1.40
N ASP A 570 -29.32 5.67 -1.43
CA ASP A 570 -29.53 6.52 -0.26
C ASP A 570 -30.36 5.80 0.82
N VAL A 571 -31.42 5.09 0.44
CA VAL A 571 -32.24 4.31 1.37
C VAL A 571 -31.44 3.14 1.97
N SER A 572 -30.71 2.38 1.14
CA SER A 572 -29.86 1.28 1.61
C SER A 572 -28.79 1.78 2.58
N ARG A 573 -28.09 2.89 2.25
CA ARG A 573 -27.10 3.51 3.15
C ARG A 573 -27.73 3.97 4.46
N ALA A 574 -28.89 4.63 4.41
CA ALA A 574 -29.59 5.06 5.61
C ALA A 574 -29.99 3.87 6.50
N SER A 575 -30.39 2.74 5.89
CA SER A 575 -30.70 1.50 6.61
C SER A 575 -29.47 0.91 7.29
N ILE A 576 -28.35 0.78 6.55
CA ILE A 576 -27.07 0.26 7.07
C ILE A 576 -26.57 1.16 8.21
N ALA A 577 -26.53 2.48 7.99
CA ALA A 577 -26.12 3.46 8.98
C ALA A 577 -26.96 3.37 10.26
N LYS A 578 -28.28 3.28 10.13
CA LYS A 578 -29.18 3.12 11.27
C LYS A 578 -28.86 1.85 12.05
N GLN A 579 -28.72 0.71 11.37
CA GLN A 579 -28.38 -0.56 11.99
C GLN A 579 -27.07 -0.48 12.78
N GLN A 580 -26.01 0.05 12.16
CA GLN A 580 -24.68 0.17 12.79
C GLN A 580 -24.67 1.06 14.03
N ILE A 581 -25.48 2.13 14.05
CA ILE A 581 -25.64 3.01 15.21
C ILE A 581 -26.51 2.37 16.31
N GLU A 582 -27.56 1.63 15.93
CA GLU A 582 -28.46 0.97 16.88
C GLU A 582 -27.78 -0.21 17.59
N GLU A 583 -27.00 -1.00 16.86
CA GLU A 583 -26.19 -2.11 17.37
C GLU A 583 -24.96 -1.63 18.15
N GLY A 584 -24.59 -0.35 18.03
CA GLY A 584 -23.50 0.28 18.77
C GLY A 584 -22.10 0.02 18.21
N HIS A 585 -22.01 -0.59 17.02
CA HIS A 585 -20.75 -0.76 16.29
C HIS A 585 -20.12 0.57 15.93
N ILE A 586 -20.93 1.58 15.64
CA ILE A 586 -20.48 2.93 15.31
C ILE A 586 -21.03 3.93 16.31
N ARG A 587 -20.17 4.86 16.73
CA ARG A 587 -20.56 6.00 17.56
C ARG A 587 -19.96 7.29 17.01
N TRP A 588 -20.79 8.31 16.87
CA TRP A 588 -20.33 9.66 16.51
C TRP A 588 -20.26 10.51 17.77
N VAL A 589 -19.17 11.24 17.92
CA VAL A 589 -18.97 12.22 18.99
C VAL A 589 -18.59 13.56 18.40
N MET A 590 -18.96 14.65 19.06
CA MET A 590 -18.67 16.02 18.65
C MET A 590 -18.03 16.80 19.79
N SER A 591 -17.23 17.81 19.48
CA SER A 591 -16.63 18.65 20.52
C SER A 591 -17.68 19.49 21.26
N SER A 592 -17.50 19.64 22.57
CA SER A 592 -18.30 20.57 23.37
C SER A 592 -18.00 22.04 22.99
N ASP A 593 -16.80 22.31 22.47
CA ASP A 593 -16.38 23.64 22.01
C ASP A 593 -16.75 23.90 20.54
N PRO A 594 -17.10 25.15 20.17
CA PRO A 594 -17.28 25.55 18.78
C PRO A 594 -15.99 25.42 17.95
N TYR A 595 -16.13 25.06 16.68
CA TYR A 595 -15.02 25.01 15.73
C TYR A 595 -14.60 26.43 15.30
N VAL A 596 -13.29 26.70 15.36
CA VAL A 596 -12.67 27.93 14.83
C VAL A 596 -11.75 27.54 13.67
N ALA A 597 -12.10 28.00 12.47
CA ALA A 597 -11.33 27.73 11.25
C ALA A 597 -9.91 28.31 11.36
N GLY A 598 -8.90 27.49 11.06
CA GLY A 598 -7.49 27.88 11.15
C GLY A 598 -6.91 27.93 12.57
N GLY A 599 -7.64 27.47 13.59
CA GLY A 599 -7.10 27.26 14.93
C GLY A 599 -6.10 26.11 15.00
N GLU A 600 -5.27 26.06 16.05
CA GLU A 600 -4.34 24.94 16.24
C GLU A 600 -5.08 23.60 16.21
N PRO A 601 -4.44 22.54 15.70
CA PRO A 601 -4.96 21.19 15.82
C PRO A 601 -5.20 20.89 17.30
N VAL A 602 -6.36 20.30 17.60
CA VAL A 602 -6.70 19.97 18.99
C VAL A 602 -5.90 18.73 19.30
N ASN A 603 -4.75 18.96 19.94
CA ASN A 603 -4.04 17.90 20.62
C ASN A 603 -5.02 17.23 21.59
N LEU A 604 -5.18 15.91 21.48
CA LEU A 604 -5.91 15.08 22.46
C LEU A 604 -5.39 15.22 23.91
N ARG A 605 -4.25 15.91 24.09
CA ARG A 605 -3.69 16.30 25.40
C ARG A 605 -4.28 17.58 25.98
N THR A 606 -5.11 18.32 25.24
CA THR A 606 -5.84 19.48 25.74
C THR A 606 -7.27 19.08 26.09
N GLY A 607 -7.82 19.63 27.17
CA GLY A 607 -9.08 19.22 27.82
C GLY A 607 -10.38 19.44 27.02
N VAL A 608 -10.39 19.10 25.73
CA VAL A 608 -11.57 19.13 24.88
C VAL A 608 -12.46 17.94 25.24
N THR A 609 -13.66 18.27 25.71
CA THR A 609 -14.71 17.29 26.01
C THR A 609 -15.41 16.87 24.72
N TRP A 610 -15.69 15.57 24.60
CA TRP A 610 -16.40 14.98 23.46
C TRP A 610 -17.77 14.47 23.90
N ASP A 611 -18.81 15.03 23.30
CA ASP A 611 -20.20 14.68 23.59
C ASP A 611 -20.74 13.72 22.53
N PRO A 612 -21.51 12.69 22.91
CA PRO A 612 -22.14 11.80 21.95
C PRO A 612 -23.15 12.55 21.08
N VAL A 613 -23.08 12.31 19.77
CA VAL A 613 -24.12 12.76 18.83
C VAL A 613 -25.37 11.91 19.07
N GLY A 614 -26.53 12.56 19.19
CA GLY A 614 -27.81 11.86 19.40
C GLY A 614 -28.07 10.82 18.30
N LYS A 615 -28.61 9.64 18.66
CA LYS A 615 -28.72 8.49 17.74
C LYS A 615 -29.33 8.82 16.38
N LYS A 616 -30.39 9.66 16.35
CA LYS A 616 -31.04 10.08 15.10
C LYS A 616 -30.09 10.90 14.20
N GLN A 617 -29.41 11.90 14.76
CA GLN A 617 -28.42 12.67 14.00
C GLN A 617 -27.20 11.80 13.63
N ALA A 618 -26.75 10.92 14.52
CA ALA A 618 -25.62 10.03 14.26
C ALA A 618 -25.88 9.08 13.07
N ALA A 619 -27.10 8.55 12.93
CA ALA A 619 -27.48 7.75 11.76
C ALA A 619 -27.47 8.57 10.46
N ILE A 620 -27.87 9.85 10.51
CA ILE A 620 -27.77 10.75 9.34
C ILE A 620 -26.31 11.00 9.00
N VAL A 621 -25.47 11.33 9.99
CA VAL A 621 -24.03 11.56 9.79
C VAL A 621 -23.35 10.32 9.21
N GLU A 622 -23.65 9.12 9.70
CA GLU A 622 -23.09 7.88 9.16
C GLU A 622 -23.56 7.61 7.72
N ALA A 623 -24.83 7.85 7.39
CA ALA A 623 -25.32 7.72 6.02
C ALA A 623 -24.61 8.69 5.06
N LEU A 624 -24.34 9.92 5.50
CA LEU A 624 -23.57 10.91 4.75
C LEU A 624 -22.10 10.51 4.62
N PHE A 625 -21.52 9.93 5.67
CA PHE A 625 -20.16 9.39 5.64
C PHE A 625 -20.01 8.28 4.60
N LEU A 626 -20.95 7.34 4.54
CA LEU A 626 -20.97 6.26 3.54
C LEU A 626 -21.25 6.77 2.11
N LYS A 627 -21.80 7.98 1.97
CA LYS A 627 -22.08 8.63 0.68
C LYS A 627 -20.88 9.41 0.12
N ARG A 628 -19.87 9.71 0.96
CA ARG A 628 -18.74 10.56 0.57
C ARG A 628 -17.97 9.99 -0.61
N THR A 629 -17.47 10.89 -1.45
CA THR A 629 -16.55 10.59 -2.55
C THR A 629 -15.33 11.48 -2.42
N ARG A 630 -14.35 11.36 -3.30
CA ARG A 630 -13.17 12.26 -3.30
C ARG A 630 -13.54 13.72 -3.57
N ILE A 631 -14.63 13.95 -4.31
CA ILE A 631 -15.10 15.28 -4.73
C ILE A 631 -16.16 15.79 -3.75
N ALA A 632 -17.10 14.94 -3.33
CA ALA A 632 -18.20 15.32 -2.45
C ALA A 632 -17.85 14.98 -0.99
N LYS A 633 -17.47 16.01 -0.22
CA LYS A 633 -17.13 15.91 1.20
C LYS A 633 -18.06 16.70 2.13
N GLN A 634 -18.85 17.60 1.57
CA GLN A 634 -19.75 18.46 2.31
C GLN A 634 -21.19 18.08 1.99
N PHE A 635 -22.00 17.93 3.03
CA PHE A 635 -23.36 17.43 2.92
C PHE A 635 -24.29 18.15 3.89
N THR A 636 -25.54 18.34 3.49
CA THR A 636 -26.62 18.84 4.36
C THR A 636 -27.84 17.95 4.19
N ALA A 637 -28.37 17.42 5.30
CA ALA A 637 -29.59 16.61 5.33
C ALA A 637 -30.30 16.75 6.69
N ASP A 638 -31.62 16.94 6.69
CA ASP A 638 -32.46 16.98 7.90
C ASP A 638 -31.94 17.90 9.02
N GLY A 639 -31.41 19.07 8.65
CA GLY A 639 -30.85 20.06 9.59
C GLY A 639 -29.46 19.72 10.13
N VAL A 640 -28.82 18.66 9.60
CA VAL A 640 -27.43 18.28 9.88
C VAL A 640 -26.57 18.71 8.70
N THR A 641 -25.57 19.55 8.94
CA THR A 641 -24.53 19.88 7.96
C THR A 641 -23.21 19.25 8.39
N VAL A 642 -22.54 18.53 7.50
CA VAL A 642 -21.27 17.84 7.77
C VAL A 642 -20.25 18.24 6.73
N ASP A 643 -19.02 18.51 7.18
CA ASP A 643 -17.85 18.66 6.32
C ASP A 643 -16.81 17.60 6.70
N PHE A 644 -16.66 16.57 5.86
CA PHE A 644 -15.66 15.51 6.04
C PHE A 644 -14.25 15.89 5.60
N LYS A 645 -14.06 17.06 4.99
CA LYS A 645 -12.72 17.59 4.70
C LYS A 645 -12.10 18.14 5.98
N GLU A 646 -12.86 18.94 6.72
CA GLU A 646 -12.44 19.54 8.00
C GLU A 646 -12.86 18.70 9.22
N TRP A 647 -13.60 17.60 9.00
CA TRP A 647 -14.21 16.76 10.04
C TRP A 647 -15.03 17.58 11.04
N THR A 648 -16.01 18.33 10.53
CA THR A 648 -16.91 19.17 11.33
C THR A 648 -18.39 18.86 11.10
N VAL A 649 -19.23 19.20 12.07
CA VAL A 649 -20.69 19.07 12.02
C VAL A 649 -21.38 20.30 12.58
N ASP A 650 -22.49 20.71 11.98
CA ASP A 650 -23.46 21.65 12.57
C ASP A 650 -24.82 20.96 12.68
N LEU A 651 -25.33 20.91 13.92
CA LEU A 651 -26.63 20.34 14.27
C LEU A 651 -27.68 21.45 14.58
N GLY A 652 -27.45 22.68 14.11
CA GLY A 652 -28.25 23.87 14.40
C GLY A 652 -27.80 24.63 15.66
N LYS A 653 -26.63 24.30 16.21
CA LYS A 653 -26.05 24.94 17.42
C LYS A 653 -24.65 25.48 17.18
N GLY A 654 -24.29 25.68 15.92
CA GLY A 654 -22.96 26.09 15.48
C GLY A 654 -22.07 24.89 15.15
N VAL A 655 -21.08 25.15 14.29
CA VAL A 655 -20.11 24.17 13.79
C VAL A 655 -19.23 23.66 14.92
N ARG A 656 -19.08 22.34 15.02
CA ARG A 656 -18.27 21.62 16.02
C ARG A 656 -17.37 20.60 15.32
N ARG A 657 -16.28 20.20 15.97
CA ARG A 657 -15.44 19.09 15.47
C ARG A 657 -16.19 17.78 15.62
N LEU A 658 -15.98 16.85 14.70
CA LEU A 658 -16.67 15.59 14.60
C LEU A 658 -15.67 14.42 14.61
N GLN A 659 -15.99 13.35 15.33
CA GLN A 659 -15.21 12.12 15.31
C GLN A 659 -16.09 10.88 15.16
N ARG A 660 -15.59 9.93 14.37
CA ARG A 660 -16.19 8.62 14.16
C ARG A 660 -15.46 7.54 14.92
N LEU A 661 -16.16 6.87 15.83
CA LEU A 661 -15.70 5.72 16.58
C LEU A 661 -16.27 4.44 15.98
N VAL A 662 -15.42 3.43 15.78
CA VAL A 662 -15.82 2.04 15.57
C VAL A 662 -15.45 1.26 16.81
N ASP A 663 -16.44 0.68 17.47
CA ASP A 663 -16.37 0.15 18.83
C ASP A 663 -15.77 1.19 19.80
N LYS A 664 -14.50 1.03 20.17
CA LYS A 664 -13.75 1.90 21.11
C LYS A 664 -12.62 2.71 20.44
N HIS A 665 -12.49 2.65 19.11
CA HIS A 665 -11.35 3.22 18.40
C HIS A 665 -11.78 4.27 17.36
N TYR A 666 -10.96 5.31 17.18
CA TYR A 666 -11.18 6.37 16.20
C TYR A 666 -10.82 5.92 14.79
N THR A 667 -11.59 6.33 13.78
CA THR A 667 -11.49 5.80 12.40
C THR A 667 -11.01 6.80 11.35
N HIS A 668 -10.37 7.89 11.74
CA HIS A 668 -9.75 8.85 10.81
C HIS A 668 -8.42 9.35 11.38
N PRO A 669 -7.49 9.82 10.53
CA PRO A 669 -6.20 10.34 10.99
C PRO A 669 -6.42 11.39 12.08
N TYR A 670 -5.58 11.31 13.11
CA TYR A 670 -5.48 12.36 14.12
C TYR A 670 -5.13 13.66 13.39
N VAL A 671 -5.95 14.69 13.52
CA VAL A 671 -5.51 16.05 13.19
C VAL A 671 -4.54 16.42 14.31
N SER A 672 -3.26 16.07 14.10
CA SER A 672 -2.14 16.32 15.01
C SER A 672 -1.83 17.80 15.12
#